data_AF-A0A959G149-F1
#
_entry.id   AF-A0A959G149-F1
#
_cell.length_a   1.000
_cell.length_b   1.000
_cell.length_c   1.000
_cell.angle_alpha   90.00
_cell.angle_beta   90.00
_cell.angle_gamma   90.00
#
_symmetry.space_group_name_H-M   'P 1'
#
loop_
_entity.id
_entity.type
_entity.pdbx_description
1 polymer ?
#
loop_
_entity_poly.entity_id
_entity_poly.type
_entity_poly.pdbx_seq_one_letter_code
_entity_poly.pdbx_strand_id
1 'polypeptide(L)'
;MNARQTLREISLCLVALALPIYLFSQQNVGIGTSSPDANAVLDITSSSKGVLIPRVALTATNSASPMTNFVAGMMVYNTATSGAAPNNVIPGFYFCNGIKWEKVGEGWGLQGNSGTNPATHFMGTTDNQDVILKRNNEKVGILGFNNTGLGRTALNAVTTGTGNVGVGMQSLFLNTTGSSNTAIGLQSQRNNNIGYNNTSIGAGSLANNISGSGNTAQGYAALVANTTGFSNVAIGISALSKTTNQSNLVAVGDSALYNNGLGAFLIEFESNNNTAIGSKSLFSNTTGSNNTAVGFQAIYSNTHGSFNTAFGSQALLNSTGQGFNTAIGASALRSNSEGNNNVAVGSAALNINSVGHNNSAVGAQALLSNIDGSNNTANGYFSLRFNTSGSFNVAMGDRSLYNNNTGSNNTAHGQRTLGNNTVGNNNVGVGSYALGLNQTGNSNIAIGVNALASNVNKSNLVAVGDSALFFNGLGSTEFFQSVKNTAMGSKTLFSNTSGYENTAIGFEALYSNTTGFGNEAMGSQALYSNSGGFFNAASGFKSLFYNISGNSNAAFGTQSLFFNTQGSENTAIGFKSHFNNVSGNKNTIIGSTAGFNNAAGNGNVFIGYSAGYNELGSNKLYIHNENHDADNALVYGEFDSKKLQVNGSLKINAGDGLGLNLFGGGDIRIENDPGTAAVLMYATGGTSDFNSVLAILSDGKVFSFNGTGGAVSSDARLKKDIEPINNSLSKVLALNGYAYRFKTKADDTPKELGVIAQEVKAVLPEAVSTNEDGTLSVSYNALVPVLINALKEQQAIITAEKAKVRSLEEQMSANQAKLTGIESKLAELETLIKNNFHK
;
A
#
# COMPACT_ATOMS: atom_id res chain seq x y z
N MET A 1 78.97 11.06 -112.45
CA MET A 1 79.75 10.51 -113.58
C MET A 1 78.77 9.83 -114.53
N ASN A 2 78.63 10.41 -115.72
CA ASN A 2 77.96 10.01 -116.99
C ASN A 2 77.24 8.64 -117.09
N ALA A 3 75.96 8.55 -117.52
CA ALA A 3 75.44 8.75 -118.90
C ALA A 3 75.87 7.58 -119.83
N ARG A 4 75.10 6.97 -120.75
CA ARG A 4 74.03 7.46 -121.65
C ARG A 4 73.70 6.32 -122.67
N GLN A 5 72.46 6.27 -123.18
CA GLN A 5 72.09 6.12 -124.63
C GLN A 5 72.41 4.79 -125.40
N THR A 6 71.77 4.33 -126.49
CA THR A 6 70.65 4.78 -127.38
C THR A 6 70.46 3.80 -128.57
N LEU A 7 69.26 3.88 -129.22
CA LEU A 7 68.96 3.93 -130.70
C LEU A 7 69.24 2.68 -131.56
N ARG A 8 68.60 2.34 -132.71
CA ARG A 8 67.45 2.79 -133.57
C ARG A 8 67.56 1.94 -134.88
N GLU A 9 66.53 1.60 -135.67
CA GLU A 9 66.09 2.22 -136.96
C GLU A 9 65.23 1.19 -137.77
N ILE A 10 64.01 1.50 -138.30
CA ILE A 10 63.58 1.98 -139.67
C ILE A 10 63.48 0.80 -140.72
N SER A 11 62.45 0.54 -141.58
CA SER A 11 61.63 1.38 -142.51
C SER A 11 60.38 0.67 -143.15
N LEU A 12 59.30 1.45 -143.38
CA LEU A 12 58.27 1.57 -144.48
C LEU A 12 57.62 0.40 -145.29
N CYS A 13 56.27 0.35 -145.36
CA CYS A 13 55.40 0.78 -146.52
C CYS A 13 53.87 0.44 -146.42
N LEU A 14 53.02 1.48 -146.62
CA LEU A 14 51.66 1.58 -147.23
C LEU A 14 50.38 0.82 -146.74
N VAL A 15 49.39 1.58 -146.22
CA VAL A 15 47.98 1.81 -146.72
C VAL A 15 46.99 2.16 -145.57
N ALA A 16 46.48 3.40 -145.62
CA ALA A 16 45.17 3.96 -145.22
C ALA A 16 44.46 3.62 -143.86
N LEU A 17 44.57 4.58 -142.93
CA LEU A 17 43.52 5.26 -142.14
C LEU A 17 42.25 4.50 -141.66
N ALA A 18 42.19 4.24 -140.34
CA ALA A 18 41.23 4.83 -139.39
C ALA A 18 41.59 4.43 -137.94
N LEU A 19 41.81 5.41 -137.05
CA LEU A 19 42.03 5.24 -135.60
C LEU A 19 40.71 5.42 -134.81
N PRO A 20 40.65 4.98 -133.54
CA PRO A 20 39.49 4.45 -132.82
C PRO A 20 38.92 5.39 -131.74
N ILE A 21 37.84 5.00 -131.05
CA ILE A 21 37.37 5.48 -129.72
C ILE A 21 36.27 4.48 -129.27
N TYR A 22 36.04 4.09 -128.01
CA TYR A 22 36.69 3.97 -126.70
C TYR A 22 35.70 3.14 -125.86
N LEU A 23 36.13 2.55 -124.74
CA LEU A 23 35.35 2.59 -123.49
C LEU A 23 36.21 2.03 -122.33
N PHE A 24 36.73 2.92 -121.51
CA PHE A 24 37.11 2.63 -120.12
C PHE A 24 36.00 3.18 -119.21
N SER A 25 35.52 2.34 -118.30
CA SER A 25 34.56 2.72 -117.26
C SER A 25 35.19 3.66 -116.22
N GLN A 26 34.37 4.55 -115.66
CA GLN A 26 34.65 5.42 -114.50
C GLN A 26 35.55 4.77 -113.45
N GLN A 27 36.63 5.47 -113.07
CA GLN A 27 37.42 5.18 -111.88
C GLN A 27 37.31 6.34 -110.89
N ASN A 28 37.28 5.97 -109.62
CA ASN A 28 37.36 6.86 -108.47
C ASN A 28 38.66 7.67 -108.48
N VAL A 29 38.65 8.92 -108.01
CA VAL A 29 39.84 9.78 -107.93
C VAL A 29 40.61 9.46 -106.66
N GLY A 30 41.78 8.82 -106.79
CA GLY A 30 42.73 8.61 -105.69
C GLY A 30 43.81 9.67 -105.66
N ILE A 31 44.05 10.30 -104.51
CA ILE A 31 45.17 11.22 -104.27
C ILE A 31 46.04 10.64 -103.14
N GLY A 32 47.22 10.14 -103.50
CA GLY A 32 48.12 9.45 -102.56
C GLY A 32 47.91 7.93 -102.47
N THR A 33 46.90 7.39 -103.17
CA THR A 33 46.62 5.96 -103.31
C THR A 33 46.43 5.58 -104.77
N SER A 34 46.95 4.43 -105.18
CA SER A 34 46.75 3.85 -106.52
C SER A 34 45.58 2.87 -106.57
N SER A 35 44.94 2.61 -105.44
CA SER A 35 43.75 1.77 -105.32
C SER A 35 42.71 2.51 -104.49
N PRO A 36 42.16 3.63 -105.01
CA PRO A 36 41.15 4.40 -104.29
C PRO A 36 39.98 3.51 -103.91
N ASP A 37 39.46 3.70 -102.70
CA ASP A 37 38.32 2.93 -102.19
C ASP A 37 37.18 2.96 -103.21
N ALA A 38 36.66 1.79 -103.58
CA ALA A 38 35.64 1.64 -104.61
C ALA A 38 34.34 2.41 -104.31
N ASN A 39 34.09 2.76 -103.04
CA ASN A 39 32.92 3.52 -102.61
C ASN A 39 33.18 5.03 -102.46
N ALA A 40 34.41 5.50 -102.65
CA ALA A 40 34.75 6.93 -102.56
C ALA A 40 35.01 7.50 -103.95
N VAL A 41 34.26 8.53 -104.36
CA VAL A 41 34.56 9.28 -105.60
C VAL A 41 35.90 10.02 -105.49
N LEU A 42 36.28 10.42 -104.27
CA LEU A 42 37.55 11.05 -103.95
C LEU A 42 38.13 10.41 -102.68
N ASP A 43 39.21 9.64 -102.85
CA ASP A 43 39.96 9.02 -101.77
C ASP A 43 41.32 9.70 -101.64
N ILE A 44 41.63 10.21 -100.44
CA ILE A 44 42.87 10.95 -100.19
C ILE A 44 43.60 10.31 -99.01
N THR A 45 44.81 9.82 -99.26
CA THR A 45 45.67 9.24 -98.23
C THR A 45 46.98 10.01 -98.11
N SER A 46 47.35 10.36 -96.88
CA SER A 46 48.65 10.98 -96.58
C SER A 46 49.01 10.72 -95.12
N SER A 47 50.30 10.49 -94.84
CA SER A 47 50.81 10.33 -93.48
C SER A 47 51.17 11.66 -92.80
N SER A 48 51.18 12.78 -93.53
CA SER A 48 51.72 14.06 -93.03
C SER A 48 51.03 15.32 -93.55
N LYS A 49 50.14 15.22 -94.55
CA LYS A 49 49.40 16.36 -95.12
C LYS A 49 47.90 16.14 -94.94
N GLY A 50 47.17 17.16 -94.52
CA GLY A 50 45.71 17.13 -94.44
C GLY A 50 45.03 17.60 -95.74
N VAL A 51 43.71 17.55 -95.76
CA VAL A 51 42.89 18.16 -96.83
C VAL A 51 42.53 19.59 -96.42
N LEU A 52 42.87 20.56 -97.27
CA LEU A 52 42.46 21.95 -97.09
C LEU A 52 41.08 22.19 -97.72
N ILE A 53 40.03 22.09 -96.92
CA ILE A 53 38.65 22.36 -97.33
C ILE A 53 38.47 23.88 -97.58
N PRO A 54 37.58 24.32 -98.51
CA PRO A 54 37.36 25.74 -98.80
C PRO A 54 37.09 26.57 -97.54
N ARG A 55 37.88 27.63 -97.37
CA ARG A 55 37.71 28.62 -96.29
C ARG A 55 36.74 29.69 -96.77
N VAL A 56 35.62 29.83 -96.08
CA VAL A 56 34.51 30.68 -96.51
C VAL A 56 34.12 31.61 -95.38
N ALA A 57 33.87 32.89 -95.65
CA ALA A 57 33.34 33.82 -94.65
C ALA A 57 31.80 33.78 -94.69
N LEU A 58 31.18 32.87 -93.92
CA LEU A 58 29.73 32.78 -93.82
C LEU A 58 29.15 34.02 -93.11
N THR A 59 27.92 34.42 -93.48
CA THR A 59 27.27 35.59 -92.87
C THR A 59 26.31 35.24 -91.73
N ALA A 60 25.61 34.10 -91.83
CA ALA A 60 24.73 33.52 -90.82
C ALA A 60 24.47 32.04 -91.16
N THR A 61 24.05 31.21 -90.19
CA THR A 61 23.78 29.78 -90.42
C THR A 61 22.61 29.58 -91.37
N ASN A 62 21.60 30.43 -91.31
CA ASN A 62 20.42 30.40 -92.18
C ASN A 62 20.59 31.18 -93.50
N SER A 63 21.81 31.63 -93.85
CA SER A 63 22.11 32.26 -95.14
C SER A 63 23.05 31.41 -95.99
N ALA A 64 22.73 31.20 -97.26
CA ALA A 64 23.62 30.53 -98.20
C ALA A 64 24.88 31.37 -98.53
N SER A 65 24.82 32.69 -98.30
CA SER A 65 25.90 33.63 -98.61
C SER A 65 27.22 33.25 -97.94
N PRO A 66 28.35 33.32 -98.66
CA PRO A 66 28.58 33.96 -99.97
C PRO A 66 28.26 33.08 -101.18
N MET A 67 27.69 31.89 -100.98
CA MET A 67 27.14 31.07 -102.06
C MET A 67 25.72 31.53 -102.41
N THR A 68 25.25 31.15 -103.59
CA THR A 68 23.92 31.51 -104.08
C THR A 68 22.83 30.58 -103.56
N ASN A 69 23.17 29.32 -103.22
CA ASN A 69 22.24 28.30 -102.73
C ASN A 69 22.90 27.40 -101.68
N PHE A 70 22.09 26.81 -100.81
CA PHE A 70 22.51 25.73 -99.92
C PHE A 70 22.67 24.42 -100.71
N VAL A 71 23.82 23.76 -100.55
CA VAL A 71 24.11 22.48 -101.21
C VAL A 71 24.36 21.43 -100.12
N ALA A 72 23.46 20.46 -100.00
CA ALA A 72 23.56 19.41 -98.99
C ALA A 72 24.89 18.64 -99.10
N GLY A 73 25.55 18.41 -97.97
CA GLY A 73 26.83 17.71 -97.88
C GLY A 73 28.07 18.57 -98.14
N MET A 74 27.90 19.83 -98.56
CA MET A 74 29.04 20.74 -98.75
C MET A 74 29.68 21.08 -97.40
N MET A 75 31.00 20.93 -97.30
CA MET A 75 31.79 21.31 -96.12
C MET A 75 32.65 22.53 -96.41
N VAL A 76 32.71 23.46 -95.46
CA VAL A 76 33.56 24.65 -95.50
C VAL A 76 34.21 24.86 -94.13
N TYR A 77 35.37 25.51 -94.10
CA TYR A 77 35.88 26.11 -92.88
C TYR A 77 35.42 27.57 -92.83
N ASN A 78 34.45 27.88 -91.99
CA ASN A 78 34.03 29.26 -91.77
C ASN A 78 35.17 30.10 -91.16
N THR A 79 35.40 31.29 -91.69
CA THR A 79 36.42 32.22 -91.17
C THR A 79 35.85 33.45 -90.49
N ALA A 80 34.54 33.68 -90.54
CA ALA A 80 33.90 34.89 -90.02
C ALA A 80 33.21 34.67 -88.68
N THR A 81 33.25 35.68 -87.81
CA THR A 81 32.31 35.85 -86.70
C THR A 81 31.24 36.84 -87.15
N SER A 82 30.04 36.38 -87.48
CA SER A 82 28.98 37.20 -88.10
C SER A 82 27.58 36.68 -87.76
N GLY A 83 26.55 37.52 -87.95
CA GLY A 83 25.15 37.19 -87.67
C GLY A 83 24.74 37.41 -86.21
N ALA A 84 23.43 37.37 -85.94
CA ALA A 84 22.86 37.48 -84.60
C ALA A 84 22.36 36.11 -84.11
N ALA A 85 22.40 35.85 -82.80
CA ALA A 85 21.84 34.65 -82.20
C ALA A 85 20.34 34.51 -82.58
N PRO A 86 19.86 33.31 -82.93
CA PRO A 86 20.54 31.99 -82.86
C PRO A 86 21.31 31.58 -84.12
N ASN A 87 21.41 32.44 -85.14
CA ASN A 87 21.98 32.08 -86.45
C ASN A 87 23.39 32.63 -86.67
N ASN A 88 24.06 33.08 -85.63
CA ASN A 88 25.43 33.57 -85.73
C ASN A 88 26.39 32.43 -86.11
N VAL A 89 27.39 32.76 -86.92
CA VAL A 89 28.50 31.88 -87.27
C VAL A 89 29.77 32.39 -86.59
N ILE A 90 30.65 31.47 -86.24
CA ILE A 90 31.99 31.75 -85.71
C ILE A 90 33.02 30.89 -86.46
N PRO A 91 34.32 31.24 -86.46
CA PRO A 91 35.32 30.45 -87.15
C PRO A 91 35.30 28.97 -86.73
N GLY A 92 35.38 28.07 -87.72
CA GLY A 92 35.29 26.63 -87.50
C GLY A 92 34.75 25.87 -88.71
N PHE A 93 34.75 24.55 -88.67
CA PHE A 93 34.16 23.76 -89.75
C PHE A 93 32.63 23.83 -89.71
N TYR A 94 32.01 23.98 -90.88
CA TYR A 94 30.57 23.89 -91.09
C TYR A 94 30.28 22.95 -92.24
N PHE A 95 29.14 22.29 -92.20
CA PHE A 95 28.58 21.64 -93.38
C PHE A 95 27.18 22.19 -93.65
N CYS A 96 26.76 22.15 -94.90
CA CYS A 96 25.42 22.51 -95.29
C CYS A 96 24.53 21.26 -95.28
N ASN A 97 23.41 21.32 -94.57
CA ASN A 97 22.43 20.23 -94.56
C ASN A 97 21.40 20.33 -95.71
N GLY A 98 21.57 21.30 -96.62
CA GLY A 98 20.67 21.61 -97.74
C GLY A 98 19.75 22.81 -97.51
N ILE A 99 19.59 23.26 -96.26
CA ILE A 99 18.74 24.42 -95.91
C ILE A 99 19.40 25.41 -94.94
N LYS A 100 20.49 25.02 -94.27
CA LYS A 100 21.32 25.88 -93.41
C LYS A 100 22.74 25.34 -93.27
N TRP A 101 23.66 26.17 -92.78
CA TRP A 101 24.97 25.78 -92.28
C TRP A 101 24.89 25.28 -90.84
N GLU A 102 25.49 24.12 -90.58
CA GLU A 102 25.62 23.53 -89.26
C GLU A 102 27.10 23.42 -88.91
N LYS A 103 27.48 23.95 -87.74
CA LYS A 103 28.86 23.87 -87.29
C LYS A 103 29.18 22.44 -86.90
N VAL A 104 30.32 21.95 -87.37
CA VAL A 104 30.88 20.66 -86.98
C VAL A 104 31.50 20.81 -85.59
N GLY A 105 30.97 20.08 -84.60
CA GLY A 105 31.54 20.00 -83.25
C GLY A 105 30.78 20.68 -82.10
N GLU A 106 29.49 20.98 -82.25
CA GLU A 106 28.62 21.60 -81.21
C GLU A 106 28.17 20.60 -80.10
N GLY A 107 29.05 19.73 -79.63
CA GLY A 107 28.76 18.77 -78.56
C GLY A 107 29.27 19.22 -77.19
N TRP A 108 28.83 18.56 -76.13
CA TRP A 108 29.60 18.58 -74.87
C TRP A 108 30.93 17.87 -75.10
N GLY A 109 32.03 18.59 -74.90
CA GLY A 109 33.37 18.02 -75.04
C GLY A 109 33.63 16.93 -74.00
N LEU A 110 34.48 15.97 -74.36
CA LEU A 110 34.93 14.90 -73.45
C LEU A 110 35.69 15.43 -72.22
N GLN A 111 36.21 16.65 -72.29
CA GLN A 111 36.91 17.35 -71.21
C GLN A 111 36.06 18.49 -70.59
N GLY A 112 34.79 18.61 -70.97
CA GLY A 112 33.96 19.77 -70.68
C GLY A 112 34.22 20.95 -71.63
N ASN A 113 33.46 22.04 -71.45
CA ASN A 113 33.52 23.26 -72.25
C ASN A 113 33.82 24.45 -71.32
N SER A 114 34.71 25.35 -71.73
CA SER A 114 35.00 26.63 -71.05
C SER A 114 34.10 27.77 -71.55
N GLY A 115 33.81 28.79 -70.71
CA GLY A 115 33.07 30.00 -71.14
C GLY A 115 31.57 29.79 -71.33
N THR A 116 30.97 28.90 -70.53
CA THR A 116 29.55 28.55 -70.66
C THR A 116 28.62 29.65 -70.17
N ASN A 117 27.42 29.74 -70.78
CA ASN A 117 26.32 30.59 -70.32
C ASN A 117 25.18 29.67 -69.84
N PRO A 118 24.85 29.65 -68.53
CA PRO A 118 23.80 28.78 -67.98
C PRO A 118 22.41 28.97 -68.61
N ALA A 119 22.12 30.12 -69.26
CA ALA A 119 20.83 30.37 -69.90
C ALA A 119 20.68 29.66 -71.27
N THR A 120 21.78 29.36 -71.95
CA THR A 120 21.75 28.84 -73.34
C THR A 120 22.56 27.56 -73.53
N HIS A 121 23.48 27.21 -72.62
CA HIS A 121 24.31 26.01 -72.70
C HIS A 121 23.92 25.02 -71.61
N PHE A 122 23.34 23.88 -71.99
CA PHE A 122 22.95 22.81 -71.07
C PHE A 122 23.16 21.43 -71.69
N MET A 123 23.23 20.39 -70.84
CA MET A 123 23.13 18.99 -71.25
C MET A 123 21.68 18.55 -71.05
N GLY A 124 20.94 18.26 -72.13
CA GLY A 124 19.55 17.82 -72.01
C GLY A 124 18.77 17.92 -73.31
N THR A 125 17.45 17.95 -73.19
CA THR A 125 16.47 18.05 -74.28
C THR A 125 15.79 19.43 -74.26
N THR A 126 15.32 19.91 -75.42
CA THR A 126 14.51 21.14 -75.55
C THR A 126 13.01 20.86 -75.67
N ASP A 127 12.63 19.60 -75.80
CA ASP A 127 11.26 19.10 -75.85
C ASP A 127 10.92 18.33 -74.56
N ASN A 128 9.67 17.88 -74.43
CA ASN A 128 9.21 17.14 -73.26
C ASN A 128 9.60 15.65 -73.33
N GLN A 129 10.85 15.37 -73.69
CA GLN A 129 11.44 14.02 -73.72
C GLN A 129 12.47 13.88 -72.62
N ASP A 130 12.48 12.73 -71.95
CA ASP A 130 13.40 12.46 -70.85
C ASP A 130 14.86 12.30 -71.33
N VAL A 131 15.83 12.73 -70.51
CA VAL A 131 17.25 12.53 -70.82
C VAL A 131 17.67 11.10 -70.45
N ILE A 132 18.05 10.30 -71.43
CA ILE A 132 18.50 8.91 -71.21
C ILE A 132 20.03 8.82 -71.23
N LEU A 133 20.61 8.38 -70.12
CA LEU A 133 22.03 8.06 -70.03
C LEU A 133 22.26 6.61 -70.45
N LYS A 134 23.21 6.36 -71.35
CA LYS A 134 23.53 5.02 -71.84
C LYS A 134 25.01 4.67 -71.69
N ARG A 135 25.29 3.38 -71.48
CA ARG A 135 26.63 2.77 -71.57
C ARG A 135 26.53 1.54 -72.45
N ASN A 136 27.31 1.45 -73.53
CA ASN A 136 27.22 0.36 -74.51
C ASN A 136 25.78 0.15 -75.05
N ASN A 137 25.09 1.26 -75.36
CA ASN A 137 23.68 1.30 -75.75
C ASN A 137 22.65 0.78 -74.71
N GLU A 138 23.07 0.38 -73.51
CA GLU A 138 22.17 0.04 -72.41
C GLU A 138 21.77 1.30 -71.61
N LYS A 139 20.49 1.44 -71.26
CA LYS A 139 20.02 2.48 -70.33
C LYS A 139 20.65 2.28 -68.95
N VAL A 140 21.41 3.28 -68.51
CA VAL A 140 22.04 3.34 -67.19
C VAL A 140 21.58 4.55 -66.37
N GLY A 141 20.73 5.40 -66.92
CA GLY A 141 20.09 6.48 -66.17
C GLY A 141 18.98 7.15 -66.97
N ILE A 142 18.11 7.86 -66.25
CA ILE A 142 17.01 8.66 -66.76
C ILE A 142 16.89 9.91 -65.89
N LEU A 143 16.97 11.08 -66.49
CA LEU A 143 16.56 12.34 -65.85
C LEU A 143 15.23 12.71 -66.51
N GLY A 144 14.14 12.20 -65.95
CA GLY A 144 12.81 12.38 -66.51
C GLY A 144 11.97 13.38 -65.73
N PHE A 145 10.93 13.92 -66.37
CA PHE A 145 10.06 14.94 -65.78
C PHE A 145 9.42 14.47 -64.46
N ASN A 146 8.97 13.22 -64.41
CA ASN A 146 8.30 12.65 -63.25
C ASN A 146 9.19 11.75 -62.38
N ASN A 147 10.29 11.20 -62.89
CA ASN A 147 11.11 10.25 -62.15
C ASN A 147 12.60 10.41 -62.51
N THR A 148 13.48 10.25 -61.53
CA THR A 148 14.93 10.33 -61.71
C THR A 148 15.58 8.99 -61.37
N GLY A 149 16.35 8.42 -62.28
CA GLY A 149 17.02 7.14 -62.11
C GLY A 149 18.49 7.16 -62.53
N LEU A 150 19.37 6.53 -61.76
CA LEU A 150 20.78 6.37 -62.10
C LEU A 150 21.28 4.98 -61.64
N GLY A 151 21.57 4.11 -62.58
CA GLY A 151 21.98 2.73 -62.35
C GLY A 151 21.44 1.80 -63.41
N ARG A 152 22.18 0.71 -63.70
CA ARG A 152 21.72 -0.29 -64.67
C ARG A 152 20.38 -0.87 -64.21
N THR A 153 19.37 -0.78 -65.10
CA THR A 153 17.98 -1.20 -64.87
C THR A 153 17.32 -0.58 -63.63
N ALA A 154 17.72 0.62 -63.23
CA ALA A 154 16.94 1.43 -62.28
C ALA A 154 15.64 1.91 -62.93
N LEU A 155 14.52 1.89 -62.20
CA LEU A 155 13.19 2.29 -62.70
C LEU A 155 12.79 1.56 -64.00
N ASN A 156 12.97 0.24 -64.04
CA ASN A 156 12.77 -0.54 -65.26
C ASN A 156 11.29 -0.73 -65.64
N ALA A 157 10.42 -0.94 -64.65
CA ALA A 157 9.01 -1.29 -64.86
C ALA A 157 8.02 -0.12 -64.68
N VAL A 158 8.49 1.13 -64.52
CA VAL A 158 7.62 2.27 -64.19
C VAL A 158 6.67 2.55 -65.34
N THR A 159 5.35 2.44 -65.08
CA THR A 159 4.29 2.64 -66.08
C THR A 159 3.51 3.93 -65.83
N THR A 160 3.10 4.20 -64.59
CA THR A 160 2.32 5.40 -64.23
C THR A 160 2.75 6.07 -62.91
N GLY A 161 3.64 5.45 -62.14
CA GLY A 161 4.16 6.04 -60.90
C GLY A 161 4.97 7.31 -61.15
N THR A 162 4.82 8.31 -60.26
CA THR A 162 5.50 9.62 -60.36
C THR A 162 6.26 9.95 -59.08
N GLY A 163 7.21 10.88 -59.15
CA GLY A 163 8.01 11.36 -58.03
C GLY A 163 9.06 10.37 -57.51
N ASN A 164 9.42 9.34 -58.28
CA ASN A 164 10.37 8.33 -57.81
C ASN A 164 11.83 8.69 -58.11
N VAL A 165 12.71 8.42 -57.14
CA VAL A 165 14.16 8.53 -57.25
C VAL A 165 14.78 7.14 -57.08
N GLY A 166 15.50 6.64 -58.09
CA GLY A 166 16.15 5.33 -58.05
C GLY A 166 17.63 5.41 -58.40
N VAL A 167 18.53 5.34 -57.42
CA VAL A 167 19.98 5.43 -57.62
C VAL A 167 20.66 4.13 -57.18
N GLY A 168 21.11 3.31 -58.12
CA GLY A 168 21.75 2.03 -57.89
C GLY A 168 21.32 0.99 -58.90
N MET A 169 22.11 -0.07 -59.06
CA MET A 169 21.72 -1.16 -59.95
C MET A 169 20.44 -1.82 -59.43
N GLN A 170 19.42 -1.93 -60.28
CA GLN A 170 18.12 -2.55 -59.96
C GLN A 170 17.35 -1.88 -58.80
N SER A 171 17.60 -0.60 -58.50
CA SER A 171 16.74 0.16 -57.60
C SER A 171 15.37 0.40 -58.23
N LEU A 172 14.28 0.14 -57.50
CA LEU A 172 12.88 0.26 -58.01
C LEU A 172 12.65 -0.52 -59.32
N PHE A 173 13.20 -1.73 -59.43
CA PHE A 173 13.17 -2.52 -60.67
C PHE A 173 11.75 -2.90 -61.11
N LEU A 174 10.88 -3.34 -60.18
CA LEU A 174 9.51 -3.77 -60.45
C LEU A 174 8.43 -2.71 -60.17
N ASN A 175 8.80 -1.45 -59.92
CA ASN A 175 7.85 -0.40 -59.59
C ASN A 175 7.00 -0.05 -60.81
N THR A 176 5.68 -0.29 -60.74
CA THR A 176 4.76 0.00 -61.85
C THR A 176 3.99 1.30 -61.60
N THR A 177 3.15 1.32 -60.56
CA THR A 177 2.28 2.45 -60.20
C THR A 177 2.67 3.15 -58.90
N GLY A 178 3.59 2.56 -58.12
CA GLY A 178 4.10 3.16 -56.89
C GLY A 178 4.74 4.53 -57.13
N SER A 179 4.42 5.49 -56.25
CA SER A 179 4.80 6.90 -56.42
C SER A 179 5.54 7.46 -55.20
N SER A 180 6.32 8.52 -55.41
CA SER A 180 7.07 9.23 -54.38
C SER A 180 8.01 8.35 -53.55
N ASN A 181 8.63 7.36 -54.19
CA ASN A 181 9.62 6.49 -53.54
C ASN A 181 11.05 6.98 -53.79
N THR A 182 11.90 6.96 -52.76
CA THR A 182 13.35 7.20 -52.88
C THR A 182 14.10 5.90 -52.59
N ALA A 183 14.85 5.38 -53.54
CA ALA A 183 15.62 4.15 -53.43
C ALA A 183 17.08 4.38 -53.85
N ILE A 184 18.02 4.28 -52.92
CA ILE A 184 19.44 4.56 -53.13
C ILE A 184 20.26 3.36 -52.65
N GLY A 185 20.86 2.62 -53.58
CA GLY A 185 21.70 1.45 -53.30
C GLY A 185 21.43 0.30 -54.26
N LEU A 186 22.34 -0.67 -54.28
CA LEU A 186 22.18 -1.91 -55.03
C LEU A 186 20.89 -2.62 -54.59
N GLN A 187 19.95 -2.85 -55.51
CA GLN A 187 18.68 -3.53 -55.27
C GLN A 187 17.83 -2.91 -54.14
N SER A 188 18.05 -1.64 -53.81
CA SER A 188 17.20 -0.90 -52.88
C SER A 188 15.77 -0.82 -53.43
N GLN A 189 14.80 -1.25 -52.63
CA GLN A 189 13.38 -1.27 -52.97
C GLN A 189 13.07 -1.96 -54.32
N ARG A 190 13.79 -3.05 -54.63
CA ARG A 190 13.76 -3.73 -55.94
C ARG A 190 12.35 -4.17 -56.38
N ASN A 191 11.59 -4.84 -55.50
CA ASN A 191 10.35 -5.53 -55.85
C ASN A 191 9.09 -4.67 -55.62
N ASN A 192 9.24 -3.40 -55.23
CA ASN A 192 8.09 -2.51 -55.00
C ASN A 192 7.27 -2.44 -56.26
N ASN A 193 5.98 -2.76 -56.17
CA ASN A 193 5.08 -2.77 -57.32
C ASN A 193 4.17 -1.54 -57.28
N ILE A 194 3.41 -1.39 -56.19
CA ILE A 194 2.38 -0.36 -56.00
C ILE A 194 2.59 0.51 -54.75
N GLY A 195 3.56 0.16 -53.88
CA GLY A 195 3.84 0.90 -52.65
C GLY A 195 4.32 2.33 -52.92
N TYR A 196 3.96 3.27 -52.04
CA TYR A 196 4.23 4.70 -52.20
C TYR A 196 4.85 5.33 -50.94
N ASN A 197 5.45 6.50 -51.10
CA ASN A 197 6.06 7.29 -50.02
C ASN A 197 7.13 6.51 -49.20
N ASN A 198 7.84 5.57 -49.81
CA ASN A 198 8.92 4.87 -49.13
C ASN A 198 10.28 5.54 -49.37
N THR A 199 11.14 5.52 -48.36
CA THR A 199 12.55 5.92 -48.45
C THR A 199 13.44 4.74 -48.12
N SER A 200 14.36 4.38 -48.99
CA SER A 200 15.23 3.21 -48.90
C SER A 200 16.66 3.63 -49.28
N ILE A 201 17.62 3.49 -48.36
CA ILE A 201 19.02 3.89 -48.56
C ILE A 201 19.93 2.78 -48.03
N GLY A 202 20.62 2.07 -48.91
CA GLY A 202 21.51 0.96 -48.59
C GLY A 202 21.26 -0.25 -49.48
N ALA A 203 22.29 -1.08 -49.67
CA ALA A 203 22.18 -2.26 -50.50
C ALA A 203 21.17 -3.26 -49.91
N GLY A 204 20.21 -3.70 -50.73
CA GLY A 204 19.14 -4.61 -50.35
C GLY A 204 18.14 -4.05 -49.32
N SER A 205 18.18 -2.75 -49.00
CA SER A 205 17.18 -2.15 -48.13
C SER A 205 15.79 -2.20 -48.79
N LEU A 206 14.76 -2.56 -48.02
CA LEU A 206 13.36 -2.66 -48.44
C LEU A 206 13.12 -3.51 -49.72
N ALA A 207 14.01 -4.46 -50.03
CA ALA A 207 14.08 -5.07 -51.36
C ALA A 207 12.83 -5.85 -51.79
N ASN A 208 12.13 -6.51 -50.84
CA ASN A 208 10.97 -7.35 -51.14
C ASN A 208 9.62 -6.64 -50.98
N ASN A 209 9.60 -5.32 -50.74
CA ASN A 209 8.34 -4.58 -50.58
C ASN A 209 7.49 -4.73 -51.84
N ILE A 210 6.21 -5.04 -51.73
CA ILE A 210 5.29 -5.20 -52.87
C ILE A 210 4.32 -4.02 -52.89
N SER A 211 3.60 -3.80 -51.78
CA SER A 211 2.57 -2.76 -51.62
C SER A 211 2.72 -1.91 -50.36
N GLY A 212 3.66 -2.24 -49.47
CA GLY A 212 3.91 -1.46 -48.26
C GLY A 212 4.25 0.00 -48.56
N SER A 213 3.75 0.91 -47.73
CA SER A 213 3.83 2.36 -47.99
C SER A 213 4.28 3.13 -46.74
N GLY A 214 4.90 4.29 -46.93
CA GLY A 214 5.36 5.13 -45.82
C GLY A 214 6.52 4.55 -45.01
N ASN A 215 7.31 3.62 -45.56
CA ASN A 215 8.42 3.00 -44.85
C ASN A 215 9.73 3.78 -45.05
N THR A 216 10.55 3.89 -44.01
CA THR A 216 11.92 4.42 -44.06
C THR A 216 12.91 3.30 -43.72
N ALA A 217 13.77 2.90 -44.64
CA ALA A 217 14.77 1.86 -44.48
C ALA A 217 16.17 2.39 -44.83
N GLN A 218 17.07 2.49 -43.85
CA GLN A 218 18.44 2.96 -44.04
C GLN A 218 19.45 1.96 -43.46
N GLY A 219 20.31 1.40 -44.30
CA GLY A 219 21.32 0.41 -43.92
C GLY A 219 21.33 -0.80 -44.85
N TYR A 220 22.37 -1.64 -44.72
CA TYR A 220 22.46 -2.89 -45.46
C TYR A 220 21.33 -3.84 -45.00
N ALA A 221 20.52 -4.33 -45.95
CA ALA A 221 19.41 -5.26 -45.70
C ALA A 221 18.38 -4.78 -44.64
N ALA A 222 18.26 -3.47 -44.40
CA ALA A 222 17.22 -2.92 -43.52
C ALA A 222 15.83 -3.17 -44.12
N LEU A 223 14.90 -3.71 -43.31
CA LEU A 223 13.51 -4.00 -43.68
C LEU A 223 13.36 -4.87 -44.96
N VAL A 224 14.34 -5.75 -45.21
CA VAL A 224 14.46 -6.48 -46.50
C VAL A 224 13.29 -7.42 -46.80
N ALA A 225 12.68 -8.03 -45.80
CA ALA A 225 11.61 -9.02 -45.97
C ALA A 225 10.20 -8.42 -46.05
N ASN A 226 10.05 -7.10 -45.85
CA ASN A 226 8.74 -6.46 -45.86
C ASN A 226 8.08 -6.64 -47.22
N THR A 227 6.79 -7.01 -47.25
CA THR A 227 5.99 -7.18 -48.48
C THR A 227 4.82 -6.20 -48.49
N THR A 228 4.06 -6.11 -47.39
CA THR A 228 2.86 -5.26 -47.29
C THR A 228 2.86 -4.30 -46.10
N GLY A 229 3.80 -4.41 -45.16
CA GLY A 229 3.85 -3.58 -43.96
C GLY A 229 4.06 -2.09 -44.28
N PHE A 230 3.50 -1.22 -43.45
CA PHE A 230 3.49 0.23 -43.66
C PHE A 230 3.97 1.00 -42.41
N SER A 231 4.37 2.27 -42.62
CA SER A 231 4.79 3.19 -41.56
C SER A 231 5.91 2.65 -40.65
N ASN A 232 6.83 1.86 -41.22
CA ASN A 232 7.97 1.32 -40.47
C ASN A 232 9.22 2.18 -40.64
N VAL A 233 10.01 2.33 -39.57
CA VAL A 233 11.33 2.98 -39.58
C VAL A 233 12.38 1.92 -39.23
N ALA A 234 13.31 1.64 -40.14
CA ALA A 234 14.40 0.69 -39.98
C ALA A 234 15.74 1.36 -40.31
N ILE A 235 16.52 1.73 -39.30
CA ILE A 235 17.80 2.43 -39.46
C ILE A 235 18.90 1.59 -38.80
N GLY A 236 19.77 0.96 -39.59
CA GLY A 236 20.82 0.07 -39.13
C GLY A 236 21.01 -1.13 -40.04
N ILE A 237 22.12 -1.85 -39.85
CA ILE A 237 22.36 -3.10 -40.57
C ILE A 237 21.32 -4.13 -40.10
N SER A 238 20.59 -4.73 -41.04
CA SER A 238 19.60 -5.78 -40.79
C SER A 238 18.49 -5.41 -39.77
N ALA A 239 18.23 -4.13 -39.53
CA ALA A 239 17.09 -3.69 -38.73
C ALA A 239 15.78 -4.17 -39.40
N LEU A 240 14.86 -4.78 -38.63
CA LEU A 240 13.61 -5.38 -39.14
C LEU A 240 13.78 -6.40 -40.28
N SER A 241 14.89 -7.15 -40.30
CA SER A 241 15.24 -8.00 -41.45
C SER A 241 14.25 -9.13 -41.76
N LYS A 242 13.54 -9.69 -40.77
CA LYS A 242 12.60 -10.82 -40.96
C LYS A 242 11.13 -10.41 -40.96
N THR A 243 10.84 -9.13 -40.79
CA THR A 243 9.47 -8.61 -40.76
C THR A 243 8.89 -8.57 -42.16
N THR A 244 7.67 -9.13 -42.33
CA THR A 244 7.01 -9.26 -43.63
C THR A 244 5.84 -8.29 -43.80
N ASN A 245 4.89 -8.29 -42.86
CA ASN A 245 3.61 -7.62 -43.06
C ASN A 245 3.27 -6.66 -41.91
N GLN A 246 4.07 -6.63 -40.84
CA GLN A 246 3.84 -5.81 -39.66
C GLN A 246 4.10 -4.33 -39.92
N SER A 247 3.45 -3.47 -39.13
CA SER A 247 3.37 -2.03 -39.36
C SER A 247 3.59 -1.23 -38.07
N ASN A 248 3.87 0.07 -38.25
CA ASN A 248 4.13 1.03 -37.16
C ASN A 248 5.30 0.64 -36.25
N LEU A 249 6.38 0.12 -36.84
CA LEU A 249 7.57 -0.30 -36.12
C LEU A 249 8.66 0.77 -36.17
N VAL A 250 9.41 0.91 -35.08
CA VAL A 250 10.63 1.74 -35.04
C VAL A 250 11.80 0.85 -34.65
N ALA A 251 12.78 0.70 -35.51
CA ALA A 251 13.99 -0.08 -35.29
C ALA A 251 15.21 0.75 -35.66
N VAL A 252 15.97 1.20 -34.65
CA VAL A 252 17.18 2.01 -34.84
C VAL A 252 18.36 1.31 -34.16
N GLY A 253 19.28 0.75 -34.93
CA GLY A 253 20.43 -0.01 -34.46
C GLY A 253 20.68 -1.27 -35.29
N ASP A 254 21.90 -1.82 -35.18
CA ASP A 254 22.23 -3.12 -35.77
C ASP A 254 21.28 -4.21 -35.24
N SER A 255 20.58 -4.88 -36.15
CA SER A 255 19.69 -6.01 -35.87
C SER A 255 18.59 -5.70 -34.82
N ALA A 256 18.17 -4.43 -34.70
CA ALA A 256 17.00 -4.08 -33.92
C ALA A 256 15.74 -4.70 -34.53
N LEU A 257 14.88 -5.31 -33.70
CA LEU A 257 13.66 -6.03 -34.14
C LEU A 257 13.90 -7.11 -35.23
N TYR A 258 15.07 -7.76 -35.23
CA TYR A 258 15.49 -8.65 -36.32
C TYR A 258 14.48 -9.76 -36.65
N ASN A 259 13.93 -10.45 -35.64
CA ASN A 259 12.97 -11.56 -35.81
C ASN A 259 11.49 -11.15 -35.73
N ASN A 260 11.17 -9.85 -35.64
CA ASN A 260 9.81 -9.36 -35.40
C ASN A 260 8.79 -9.89 -36.43
N GLY A 261 7.78 -10.62 -35.95
CA GLY A 261 6.74 -11.24 -36.79
C GLY A 261 7.05 -12.66 -37.25
N LEU A 262 8.21 -13.23 -36.90
CA LEU A 262 8.56 -14.61 -37.28
C LEU A 262 7.66 -15.61 -36.56
N GLY A 263 6.84 -16.35 -37.32
CA GLY A 263 5.91 -17.34 -36.78
C GLY A 263 4.54 -16.80 -36.36
N ALA A 264 4.26 -15.51 -36.60
CA ALA A 264 2.93 -14.93 -36.40
C ALA A 264 1.90 -15.59 -37.33
N PHE A 265 0.76 -16.03 -36.78
CA PHE A 265 -0.29 -16.77 -37.50
C PHE A 265 -1.48 -15.87 -37.89
N LEU A 266 -1.60 -14.70 -37.22
CA LEU A 266 -2.68 -13.73 -37.42
C LEU A 266 -2.12 -12.37 -37.86
N ILE A 267 -2.60 -11.89 -38.99
CA ILE A 267 -1.99 -10.80 -39.79
C ILE A 267 -2.24 -9.37 -39.25
N GLU A 268 -3.07 -9.17 -38.22
CA GLU A 268 -3.50 -7.80 -37.85
C GLU A 268 -3.09 -7.31 -36.46
N PHE A 269 -2.78 -8.18 -35.48
CA PHE A 269 -2.54 -7.72 -34.10
C PHE A 269 -1.20 -8.17 -33.48
N GLU A 270 -0.50 -9.11 -34.11
CA GLU A 270 0.77 -9.65 -33.61
C GLU A 270 1.97 -8.84 -34.12
N SER A 271 2.96 -8.61 -33.26
CA SER A 271 4.24 -7.96 -33.59
C SER A 271 4.15 -6.55 -34.20
N ASN A 272 3.10 -5.80 -33.89
CA ASN A 272 2.91 -4.41 -34.32
C ASN A 272 3.24 -3.41 -33.20
N ASN A 273 3.45 -2.14 -33.58
CA ASN A 273 3.66 -1.01 -32.65
C ASN A 273 4.86 -1.16 -31.69
N ASN A 274 5.91 -1.87 -32.11
CA ASN A 274 7.13 -2.03 -31.32
C ASN A 274 8.15 -0.93 -31.63
N THR A 275 8.76 -0.37 -30.58
CA THR A 275 9.89 0.58 -30.68
C THR A 275 11.15 -0.06 -30.11
N ALA A 276 12.22 -0.11 -30.90
CA ALA A 276 13.52 -0.67 -30.55
C ALA A 276 14.63 0.31 -30.96
N ILE A 277 15.35 0.86 -29.98
CA ILE A 277 16.46 1.79 -30.21
C ILE A 277 17.70 1.26 -29.48
N GLY A 278 18.66 0.72 -30.22
CA GLY A 278 19.87 0.08 -29.71
C GLY A 278 20.21 -1.19 -30.47
N SER A 279 21.50 -1.56 -30.50
CA SER A 279 21.91 -2.82 -31.15
C SER A 279 21.26 -4.00 -30.44
N LYS A 280 20.61 -4.86 -31.25
CA LYS A 280 19.89 -6.07 -30.81
C LYS A 280 18.79 -5.82 -29.78
N SER A 281 18.24 -4.61 -29.75
CA SER A 281 17.02 -4.32 -28.99
C SER A 281 15.83 -5.05 -29.64
N LEU A 282 15.02 -5.76 -28.85
CA LEU A 282 13.93 -6.62 -29.33
C LEU A 282 14.35 -7.67 -30.39
N PHE A 283 15.58 -8.17 -30.32
CA PHE A 283 16.16 -9.04 -31.37
C PHE A 283 15.33 -10.29 -31.68
N SER A 284 14.86 -11.01 -30.65
CA SER A 284 14.11 -12.26 -30.80
C SER A 284 12.59 -12.10 -30.69
N ASN A 285 12.04 -10.88 -30.78
CA ASN A 285 10.58 -10.66 -30.77
C ASN A 285 9.89 -11.48 -31.86
N THR A 286 8.94 -12.37 -31.52
CA THR A 286 8.20 -13.16 -32.53
C THR A 286 6.77 -12.69 -32.72
N THR A 287 5.97 -12.60 -31.64
CA THR A 287 4.54 -12.22 -31.70
C THR A 287 4.17 -11.05 -30.77
N GLY A 288 5.05 -10.65 -29.84
CA GLY A 288 4.78 -9.59 -28.88
C GLY A 288 4.58 -8.20 -29.51
N SER A 289 3.54 -7.47 -29.09
CA SER A 289 3.17 -6.15 -29.62
C SER A 289 3.30 -5.05 -28.55
N ASN A 290 3.34 -3.79 -29.00
CA ASN A 290 3.34 -2.60 -28.13
C ASN A 290 4.50 -2.56 -27.10
N ASN A 291 5.67 -3.07 -27.48
CA ASN A 291 6.87 -3.03 -26.63
C ASN A 291 7.74 -1.81 -26.96
N THR A 292 8.27 -1.15 -25.93
CA THR A 292 9.28 -0.08 -26.07
C THR A 292 10.59 -0.53 -25.45
N ALA A 293 11.65 -0.60 -26.24
CA ALA A 293 12.96 -1.05 -25.84
C ALA A 293 14.04 -0.05 -26.28
N VAL A 294 14.79 0.50 -25.33
CA VAL A 294 15.86 1.47 -25.58
C VAL A 294 17.11 1.06 -24.83
N GLY A 295 18.16 0.68 -25.56
CA GLY A 295 19.44 0.24 -25.02
C GLY A 295 20.01 -0.99 -25.73
N PHE A 296 21.30 -1.28 -25.48
CA PHE A 296 21.93 -2.50 -26.00
C PHE A 296 21.24 -3.73 -25.42
N GLN A 297 20.73 -4.61 -26.29
CA GLN A 297 20.03 -5.84 -25.90
C GLN A 297 18.84 -5.63 -24.93
N ALA A 298 18.19 -4.46 -24.95
CA ALA A 298 16.93 -4.28 -24.24
C ALA A 298 15.86 -5.21 -24.83
N ILE A 299 15.19 -6.00 -23.99
CA ILE A 299 14.18 -6.98 -24.41
C ILE A 299 14.70 -7.98 -25.47
N TYR A 300 15.91 -8.52 -25.29
CA TYR A 300 16.57 -9.36 -26.30
C TYR A 300 15.81 -10.65 -26.64
N SER A 301 15.34 -11.39 -25.63
CA SER A 301 14.66 -12.69 -25.76
C SER A 301 13.18 -12.60 -25.38
N ASN A 302 12.40 -11.78 -26.08
CA ASN A 302 10.94 -11.76 -25.92
C ASN A 302 10.27 -12.56 -27.02
N THR A 303 9.48 -13.57 -26.73
CA THR A 303 8.78 -14.34 -27.79
C THR A 303 7.33 -13.88 -27.95
N HIS A 304 6.59 -13.77 -26.83
CA HIS A 304 5.16 -13.45 -26.85
C HIS A 304 4.79 -12.20 -26.04
N GLY A 305 5.67 -11.70 -25.17
CA GLY A 305 5.34 -10.65 -24.21
C GLY A 305 4.97 -9.34 -24.90
N SER A 306 3.83 -8.77 -24.49
CA SER A 306 3.34 -7.49 -25.01
C SER A 306 3.35 -6.41 -23.93
N PHE A 307 3.29 -5.14 -24.34
CA PHE A 307 3.20 -3.99 -23.42
C PHE A 307 4.37 -3.86 -22.44
N ASN A 308 5.57 -4.29 -22.82
CA ASN A 308 6.77 -4.09 -22.01
C ASN A 308 7.45 -2.76 -22.32
N THR A 309 7.97 -2.09 -21.28
CA THR A 309 8.81 -0.89 -21.40
C THR A 309 10.18 -1.18 -20.81
N ALA A 310 11.26 -1.05 -21.59
CA ALA A 310 12.63 -1.27 -21.15
C ALA A 310 13.55 -0.13 -21.57
N PHE A 311 14.24 0.48 -20.62
CA PHE A 311 15.22 1.53 -20.86
C PHE A 311 16.52 1.23 -20.11
N GLY A 312 17.58 0.87 -20.83
CA GLY A 312 18.89 0.54 -20.27
C GLY A 312 19.53 -0.67 -20.95
N SER A 313 20.85 -0.79 -20.80
CA SER A 313 21.59 -1.96 -21.30
C SER A 313 21.12 -3.24 -20.61
N GLN A 314 20.71 -4.23 -21.40
CA GLN A 314 20.19 -5.52 -20.93
C GLN A 314 18.98 -5.40 -19.97
N ALA A 315 18.23 -4.29 -20.05
CA ALA A 315 16.96 -4.18 -19.35
C ALA A 315 15.97 -5.20 -19.95
N LEU A 316 15.36 -6.02 -19.09
CA LEU A 316 14.41 -7.06 -19.48
C LEU A 316 14.98 -8.05 -20.51
N LEU A 317 16.27 -8.40 -20.41
CA LEU A 317 17.01 -9.21 -21.40
C LEU A 317 16.31 -10.53 -21.75
N ASN A 318 15.83 -11.26 -20.74
CA ASN A 318 15.04 -12.48 -20.91
C ASN A 318 13.62 -12.21 -20.45
N SER A 319 12.65 -12.26 -21.38
CA SER A 319 11.22 -12.03 -21.11
C SER A 319 10.37 -13.02 -21.87
N THR A 320 10.20 -14.23 -21.33
CA THR A 320 9.41 -15.29 -22.01
C THR A 320 7.93 -15.32 -21.58
N GLY A 321 7.52 -14.48 -20.61
CA GLY A 321 6.14 -14.36 -20.11
C GLY A 321 5.19 -13.54 -21.00
N GLN A 322 3.99 -13.25 -20.47
CA GLN A 322 2.91 -12.56 -21.22
C GLN A 322 3.06 -11.03 -21.28
N GLY A 323 3.92 -10.43 -20.44
CA GLY A 323 4.38 -9.04 -20.58
C GLY A 323 3.95 -8.09 -19.45
N PHE A 324 3.62 -6.84 -19.80
CA PHE A 324 3.29 -5.74 -18.88
C PHE A 324 4.38 -5.36 -17.88
N ASN A 325 5.66 -5.55 -18.25
CA ASN A 325 6.78 -5.22 -17.38
C ASN A 325 7.39 -3.84 -17.70
N THR A 326 7.75 -3.08 -16.68
CA THR A 326 8.50 -1.81 -16.80
C THR A 326 9.90 -1.99 -16.19
N ALA A 327 10.96 -1.83 -16.99
CA ALA A 327 12.35 -2.01 -16.59
C ALA A 327 13.19 -0.78 -16.97
N ILE A 328 13.54 0.07 -16.01
CA ILE A 328 14.32 1.29 -16.24
C ILE A 328 15.62 1.19 -15.43
N GLY A 329 16.75 1.06 -16.11
CA GLY A 329 18.08 0.90 -15.52
C GLY A 329 18.85 -0.25 -16.15
N ALA A 330 20.18 -0.18 -16.08
CA ALA A 330 21.03 -1.25 -16.57
C ALA A 330 20.73 -2.56 -15.83
N SER A 331 20.42 -3.62 -16.58
CA SER A 331 20.08 -4.95 -16.07
C SER A 331 18.87 -5.00 -15.12
N ALA A 332 17.97 -4.01 -15.15
CA ALA A 332 16.67 -4.10 -14.48
C ALA A 332 15.85 -5.24 -15.10
N LEU A 333 15.24 -6.11 -14.29
CA LEU A 333 14.47 -7.29 -14.74
C LEU A 333 15.22 -8.22 -15.73
N ARG A 334 16.55 -8.30 -15.64
CA ARG A 334 17.39 -8.99 -16.64
C ARG A 334 16.98 -10.45 -16.88
N SER A 335 16.62 -11.18 -15.83
CA SER A 335 16.19 -12.59 -15.91
C SER A 335 14.74 -12.72 -15.46
N ASN A 336 13.79 -12.52 -16.37
CA ASN A 336 12.35 -12.61 -16.11
C ASN A 336 11.67 -13.68 -16.99
N SER A 337 11.65 -14.95 -16.56
CA SER A 337 11.13 -16.05 -17.39
C SER A 337 9.60 -16.05 -17.52
N GLU A 338 8.86 -15.87 -16.43
CA GLU A 338 7.39 -15.96 -16.44
C GLU A 338 6.69 -14.75 -15.79
N GLY A 339 7.44 -13.93 -15.05
CA GLY A 339 6.90 -12.79 -14.32
C GLY A 339 6.20 -11.75 -15.20
N ASN A 340 5.06 -11.25 -14.74
CA ASN A 340 4.23 -10.26 -15.42
C ASN A 340 3.89 -9.12 -14.46
N ASN A 341 3.57 -7.94 -15.00
CA ASN A 341 3.19 -6.75 -14.22
C ASN A 341 4.26 -6.30 -13.21
N ASN A 342 5.54 -6.49 -13.52
CA ASN A 342 6.63 -6.07 -12.65
C ASN A 342 7.13 -4.67 -13.03
N VAL A 343 7.39 -3.83 -12.03
CA VAL A 343 8.01 -2.51 -12.18
C VAL A 343 9.39 -2.56 -11.52
N ALA A 344 10.43 -2.26 -12.29
CA ALA A 344 11.83 -2.24 -11.84
C ALA A 344 12.49 -0.94 -12.30
N VAL A 345 12.77 -0.03 -11.37
CA VAL A 345 13.39 1.27 -11.63
C VAL A 345 14.66 1.40 -10.79
N GLY A 346 15.82 1.25 -11.43
CA GLY A 346 17.12 1.24 -10.79
C GLY A 346 18.06 0.22 -11.42
N SER A 347 19.38 0.44 -11.32
CA SER A 347 20.34 -0.54 -11.81
C SER A 347 20.18 -1.87 -11.06
N ALA A 348 20.01 -2.96 -11.82
CA ALA A 348 19.80 -4.31 -11.32
C ALA A 348 18.62 -4.46 -10.32
N ALA A 349 17.63 -3.55 -10.36
CA ALA A 349 16.36 -3.78 -9.66
C ALA A 349 15.68 -5.01 -10.26
N LEU A 350 15.16 -5.92 -9.42
CA LEU A 350 14.52 -7.18 -9.86
C LEU A 350 15.39 -8.02 -10.84
N ASN A 351 16.72 -8.01 -10.69
CA ASN A 351 17.62 -8.61 -11.69
C ASN A 351 17.33 -10.09 -11.97
N ILE A 352 17.00 -10.84 -10.92
CA ILE A 352 16.62 -12.25 -10.99
C ILE A 352 15.17 -12.35 -10.52
N ASN A 353 14.24 -12.51 -11.47
CA ASN A 353 12.81 -12.68 -11.21
C ASN A 353 12.21 -13.84 -12.01
N SER A 354 12.33 -15.08 -11.54
CA SER A 354 11.99 -16.25 -12.35
C SER A 354 10.49 -16.33 -12.66
N VAL A 355 9.65 -16.31 -11.62
CA VAL A 355 8.20 -16.49 -11.71
C VAL A 355 7.42 -15.32 -11.11
N GLY A 356 8.01 -14.57 -10.17
CA GLY A 356 7.30 -13.53 -9.41
C GLY A 356 6.51 -12.52 -10.25
N HIS A 357 5.25 -12.28 -9.87
CA HIS A 357 4.36 -11.31 -10.53
C HIS A 357 4.04 -10.12 -9.62
N ASN A 358 3.60 -9.02 -10.24
CA ASN A 358 3.09 -7.83 -9.54
C ASN A 358 4.08 -7.24 -8.53
N ASN A 359 5.38 -7.32 -8.79
CA ASN A 359 6.41 -6.75 -7.92
C ASN A 359 6.76 -5.32 -8.35
N SER A 360 6.91 -4.42 -7.39
CA SER A 360 7.35 -3.04 -7.62
C SER A 360 8.68 -2.81 -6.89
N ALA A 361 9.75 -2.55 -7.62
CA ALA A 361 11.10 -2.35 -7.11
C ALA A 361 11.66 -1.02 -7.63
N VAL A 362 11.86 -0.07 -6.72
CA VAL A 362 12.41 1.27 -7.02
C VAL A 362 13.65 1.49 -6.17
N GLY A 363 14.81 1.63 -6.80
CA GLY A 363 16.11 1.74 -6.13
C GLY A 363 17.13 0.75 -6.70
N ALA A 364 18.42 1.10 -6.64
CA ALA A 364 19.46 0.22 -7.13
C ALA A 364 19.50 -1.08 -6.32
N GLN A 365 19.45 -2.21 -7.04
CA GLN A 365 19.38 -3.57 -6.49
C GLN A 365 18.25 -3.80 -5.46
N ALA A 366 17.15 -3.04 -5.55
CA ALA A 366 15.91 -3.37 -4.84
C ALA A 366 15.35 -4.69 -5.42
N LEU A 367 14.91 -5.61 -4.54
CA LEU A 367 14.40 -6.94 -4.95
C LEU A 367 15.37 -7.74 -5.86
N LEU A 368 16.68 -7.55 -5.73
CA LEU A 368 17.70 -8.09 -6.65
C LEU A 368 17.50 -9.59 -6.98
N SER A 369 17.19 -10.40 -5.97
CA SER A 369 17.03 -11.85 -6.10
C SER A 369 15.64 -12.30 -5.62
N ASN A 370 14.65 -12.21 -6.51
CA ASN A 370 13.26 -12.58 -6.27
C ASN A 370 12.79 -13.75 -7.13
N ILE A 371 13.05 -14.98 -6.71
CA ILE A 371 12.81 -16.16 -7.56
C ILE A 371 11.31 -16.33 -7.85
N ASP A 372 10.49 -16.49 -6.79
CA ASP A 372 9.06 -16.81 -6.90
C ASP A 372 8.13 -15.81 -6.18
N GLY A 373 8.70 -14.89 -5.40
CA GLY A 373 7.93 -13.95 -4.58
C GLY A 373 7.02 -13.05 -5.43
N SER A 374 5.76 -12.92 -5.05
CA SER A 374 4.79 -12.07 -5.77
C SER A 374 4.19 -11.00 -4.88
N ASN A 375 3.71 -9.92 -5.50
CA ASN A 375 3.05 -8.80 -4.82
C ASN A 375 3.95 -8.10 -3.78
N ASN A 376 5.26 -8.02 -4.04
CA ASN A 376 6.18 -7.30 -3.17
C ASN A 376 6.38 -5.85 -3.64
N THR A 377 6.43 -4.91 -2.69
CA THR A 377 6.79 -3.51 -2.94
C THR A 377 8.10 -3.20 -2.22
N ALA A 378 9.13 -2.78 -2.95
CA ALA A 378 10.40 -2.35 -2.40
C ALA A 378 10.83 -1.01 -2.96
N ASN A 379 11.05 -0.04 -2.07
CA ASN A 379 11.48 1.31 -2.41
C ASN A 379 12.66 1.69 -1.53
N GLY A 380 13.86 1.74 -2.11
CA GLY A 380 15.10 2.07 -1.42
C GLY A 380 16.32 1.35 -1.99
N TYR A 381 17.51 1.82 -1.62
CA TYR A 381 18.74 1.09 -1.92
C TYR A 381 18.77 -0.23 -1.15
N PHE A 382 18.94 -1.35 -1.86
CA PHE A 382 18.96 -2.70 -1.28
C PHE A 382 17.72 -3.08 -0.45
N SER A 383 16.57 -2.42 -0.63
CA SER A 383 15.33 -2.84 0.00
C SER A 383 14.92 -4.21 -0.54
N LEU A 384 14.61 -5.15 0.36
CA LEU A 384 14.15 -6.51 0.05
C LEU A 384 15.09 -7.31 -0.88
N ARG A 385 16.41 -7.06 -0.78
CA ARG A 385 17.42 -7.54 -1.77
C ARG A 385 17.44 -9.05 -1.99
N PHE A 386 17.30 -9.85 -0.93
CA PHE A 386 17.50 -11.31 -0.97
C PHE A 386 16.21 -12.16 -0.88
N ASN A 387 15.06 -11.58 -1.24
CA ASN A 387 13.74 -12.23 -1.18
C ASN A 387 13.54 -13.40 -2.13
N THR A 388 13.91 -14.62 -1.77
CA THR A 388 13.76 -15.77 -2.66
C THR A 388 12.30 -16.11 -3.04
N SER A 389 11.39 -16.24 -2.08
CA SER A 389 9.99 -16.65 -2.35
C SER A 389 8.94 -15.95 -1.48
N GLY A 390 9.36 -15.06 -0.58
CA GLY A 390 8.45 -14.27 0.24
C GLY A 390 7.49 -13.43 -0.61
N SER A 391 6.22 -13.39 -0.23
CA SER A 391 5.18 -12.65 -0.95
C SER A 391 4.49 -11.63 -0.06
N PHE A 392 3.84 -10.64 -0.67
CA PHE A 392 3.09 -9.60 0.03
C PHE A 392 3.93 -8.78 1.04
N ASN A 393 5.22 -8.57 0.76
CA ASN A 393 6.07 -7.75 1.60
C ASN A 393 6.13 -6.30 1.11
N VAL A 394 6.14 -5.35 2.04
CA VAL A 394 6.36 -3.92 1.78
C VAL A 394 7.66 -3.51 2.46
N ALA A 395 8.64 -3.02 1.71
CA ALA A 395 9.95 -2.60 2.19
C ALA A 395 10.25 -1.18 1.71
N MET A 396 10.18 -0.20 2.59
CA MET A 396 10.45 1.20 2.29
C MET A 396 11.64 1.70 3.11
N GLY A 397 12.72 2.09 2.46
CA GLY A 397 13.95 2.61 3.09
C GLY A 397 15.19 1.77 2.79
N ASP A 398 16.37 2.36 3.03
CA ASP A 398 17.67 1.70 2.84
C ASP A 398 17.76 0.38 3.62
N ARG A 399 18.02 -0.72 2.90
CA ARG A 399 18.17 -2.07 3.46
C ARG A 399 16.99 -2.52 4.36
N SER A 400 15.79 -1.99 4.14
CA SER A 400 14.57 -2.52 4.75
C SER A 400 14.33 -3.96 4.25
N LEU A 401 14.02 -4.90 5.16
CA LEU A 401 13.86 -6.33 4.86
C LEU A 401 15.00 -6.97 4.02
N TYR A 402 16.23 -6.49 4.21
CA TYR A 402 17.38 -6.82 3.35
C TYR A 402 17.63 -8.33 3.15
N ASN A 403 17.55 -9.14 4.21
CA ASN A 403 17.80 -10.59 4.20
C ASN A 403 16.53 -11.46 4.23
N ASN A 404 15.37 -10.95 3.82
CA ASN A 404 14.15 -11.76 3.73
C ASN A 404 14.36 -12.90 2.74
N ASN A 405 14.24 -14.18 3.14
CA ASN A 405 14.35 -15.32 2.22
C ASN A 405 12.93 -15.76 1.80
N THR A 406 12.12 -16.20 2.76
CA THR A 406 10.79 -16.77 2.52
C THR A 406 9.68 -16.10 3.32
N GLY A 407 10.02 -15.17 4.22
CA GLY A 407 9.05 -14.43 5.02
C GLY A 407 8.03 -13.67 4.17
N SER A 408 6.77 -13.73 4.55
CA SER A 408 5.65 -13.14 3.82
C SER A 408 4.80 -12.24 4.70
N ASN A 409 4.04 -11.34 4.08
CA ASN A 409 3.15 -10.39 4.75
C ASN A 409 3.88 -9.46 5.75
N ASN A 410 5.13 -9.09 5.47
CA ASN A 410 5.88 -8.17 6.33
C ASN A 410 5.79 -6.73 5.81
N THR A 411 5.58 -5.77 6.71
CA THR A 411 5.66 -4.34 6.42
C THR A 411 6.86 -3.74 7.13
N ALA A 412 7.82 -3.20 6.39
CA ALA A 412 9.02 -2.56 6.91
C ALA A 412 9.15 -1.14 6.33
N HIS A 413 9.15 -0.14 7.21
CA HIS A 413 9.31 1.26 6.83
C HIS A 413 10.40 1.92 7.68
N GLY A 414 11.53 2.27 7.07
CA GLY A 414 12.69 2.85 7.73
C GLY A 414 14.01 2.17 7.33
N GLN A 415 15.12 2.77 7.71
CA GLN A 415 16.44 2.19 7.48
C GLN A 415 16.61 0.90 8.29
N ARG A 416 17.02 -0.20 7.63
CA ARG A 416 17.32 -1.49 8.25
C ARG A 416 16.20 -2.08 9.12
N THR A 417 14.98 -1.60 8.95
CA THR A 417 13.78 -2.16 9.57
C THR A 417 13.57 -3.58 9.08
N LEU A 418 13.40 -4.55 10.00
CA LEU A 418 13.33 -5.98 9.69
C LEU A 418 14.53 -6.50 8.85
N GLY A 419 15.70 -5.85 8.95
CA GLY A 419 16.83 -6.08 8.04
C GLY A 419 17.35 -7.53 7.99
N ASN A 420 17.25 -8.27 9.10
CA ASN A 420 17.68 -9.67 9.19
C ASN A 420 16.53 -10.68 9.16
N ASN A 421 15.30 -10.26 8.86
CA ASN A 421 14.16 -11.18 8.80
C ASN A 421 14.45 -12.20 7.71
N THR A 422 14.47 -13.50 8.00
CA THR A 422 14.74 -14.55 7.00
C THR A 422 13.46 -15.30 6.64
N VAL A 423 12.71 -15.73 7.66
CA VAL A 423 11.49 -16.56 7.52
C VAL A 423 10.28 -15.95 8.24
N GLY A 424 10.50 -14.99 9.15
CA GLY A 424 9.43 -14.36 9.93
C GLY A 424 8.32 -13.77 9.06
N ASN A 425 7.07 -14.00 9.46
CA ASN A 425 5.86 -13.58 8.75
C ASN A 425 5.02 -12.62 9.58
N ASN A 426 4.18 -11.84 8.90
CA ASN A 426 3.18 -10.97 9.52
C ASN A 426 3.78 -9.93 10.49
N ASN A 427 5.02 -9.49 10.24
CA ASN A 427 5.66 -8.48 11.09
C ASN A 427 5.45 -7.06 10.53
N VAL A 428 5.20 -6.11 11.42
CA VAL A 428 5.11 -4.68 11.12
C VAL A 428 6.26 -3.98 11.83
N GLY A 429 7.23 -3.49 11.08
CA GLY A 429 8.31 -2.63 11.55
C GLY A 429 8.17 -1.23 10.94
N VAL A 430 8.14 -0.20 11.78
CA VAL A 430 8.15 1.21 11.36
C VAL A 430 9.12 1.99 12.24
N GLY A 431 10.15 2.57 11.64
CA GLY A 431 11.24 3.25 12.34
C GLY A 431 12.60 2.59 12.08
N SER A 432 13.66 3.38 12.20
CA SER A 432 15.04 2.89 11.99
C SER A 432 15.36 1.76 12.97
N TYR A 433 15.89 0.65 12.46
CA TYR A 433 16.23 -0.57 13.21
C TYR A 433 15.10 -1.24 13.99
N ALA A 434 13.83 -0.88 13.76
CA ALA A 434 12.71 -1.60 14.34
C ALA A 434 12.73 -3.08 13.86
N LEU A 435 12.70 -4.03 14.80
CA LEU A 435 12.88 -5.47 14.55
C LEU A 435 14.16 -5.82 13.74
N GLY A 436 15.21 -5.00 13.82
CA GLY A 436 16.39 -5.11 12.94
C GLY A 436 17.08 -6.48 12.95
N LEU A 437 17.04 -7.20 14.07
CA LEU A 437 17.65 -8.53 14.24
C LEU A 437 16.67 -9.70 14.14
N ASN A 438 15.37 -9.45 13.91
CA ASN A 438 14.38 -10.53 13.79
C ASN A 438 14.77 -11.45 12.65
N GLN A 439 14.75 -12.77 12.84
CA GLN A 439 15.04 -13.77 11.82
C GLN A 439 13.79 -14.62 11.54
N THR A 440 13.22 -15.21 12.59
CA THR A 440 12.10 -16.17 12.48
C THR A 440 10.86 -15.78 13.28
N GLY A 441 10.92 -14.71 14.07
CA GLY A 441 9.79 -14.22 14.85
C GLY A 441 8.64 -13.77 13.95
N ASN A 442 7.41 -14.07 14.36
CA ASN A 442 6.18 -13.80 13.61
C ASN A 442 5.24 -12.88 14.39
N SER A 443 4.35 -12.22 13.66
CA SER A 443 3.23 -11.47 14.25
C SER A 443 3.68 -10.40 15.26
N ASN A 444 4.81 -9.75 15.00
CA ASN A 444 5.33 -8.68 15.85
C ASN A 444 4.99 -7.30 15.27
N ILE A 445 4.63 -6.37 16.15
CA ILE A 445 4.45 -4.94 15.83
C ILE A 445 5.56 -4.17 16.53
N ALA A 446 6.38 -3.44 15.78
CA ALA A 446 7.45 -2.57 16.26
C ALA A 446 7.35 -1.21 15.57
N ILE A 447 6.88 -0.19 16.29
CA ILE A 447 6.70 1.17 15.78
C ILE A 447 7.52 2.11 16.65
N GLY A 448 8.62 2.64 16.13
CA GLY A 448 9.57 3.49 16.85
C GLY A 448 11.01 3.12 16.52
N VAL A 449 11.93 4.07 16.72
CA VAL A 449 13.36 3.80 16.55
C VAL A 449 13.78 2.74 17.56
N ASN A 450 14.49 1.71 17.09
CA ASN A 450 14.97 0.59 17.90
C ASN A 450 13.90 -0.20 18.69
N ALA A 451 12.61 -0.09 18.35
CA ALA A 451 11.58 -0.94 18.93
C ALA A 451 11.87 -2.42 18.60
N LEU A 452 11.91 -3.28 19.61
CA LEU A 452 12.28 -4.71 19.47
C LEU A 452 13.63 -4.97 18.76
N ALA A 453 14.61 -4.07 18.90
CA ALA A 453 15.88 -4.15 18.17
C ALA A 453 16.65 -5.47 18.39
N SER A 454 16.60 -6.04 19.60
CA SER A 454 17.30 -7.29 19.96
C SER A 454 16.47 -8.55 19.75
N ASN A 455 15.23 -8.46 19.28
CA ASN A 455 14.39 -9.63 19.05
C ASN A 455 14.96 -10.45 17.88
N VAL A 456 15.21 -11.73 18.08
CA VAL A 456 15.73 -12.65 17.04
C VAL A 456 14.66 -13.61 16.55
N ASN A 457 13.88 -14.22 17.44
CA ASN A 457 12.97 -15.31 17.10
C ASN A 457 11.66 -15.31 17.90
N LYS A 458 11.40 -14.27 18.70
CA LYS A 458 10.20 -14.18 19.53
C LYS A 458 9.04 -13.59 18.73
N SER A 459 7.84 -14.00 19.10
CA SER A 459 6.61 -13.77 18.35
C SER A 459 5.51 -13.18 19.23
N ASN A 460 4.49 -12.61 18.59
CA ASN A 460 3.31 -12.02 19.24
C ASN A 460 3.66 -10.86 20.18
N LEU A 461 4.55 -9.97 19.74
CA LEU A 461 5.00 -8.81 20.52
C LEU A 461 4.40 -7.53 19.97
N VAL A 462 4.06 -6.60 20.87
CA VAL A 462 3.66 -5.24 20.51
C VAL A 462 4.62 -4.26 21.18
N ALA A 463 5.34 -3.47 20.40
CA ALA A 463 6.28 -2.45 20.85
C ALA A 463 6.01 -1.15 20.09
N VAL A 464 5.43 -0.17 20.76
CA VAL A 464 5.10 1.14 20.18
C VAL A 464 5.76 2.24 21.01
N GLY A 465 6.84 2.80 20.49
CA GLY A 465 7.67 3.82 21.14
C GLY A 465 9.16 3.61 20.89
N ASP A 466 9.94 4.67 21.03
CA ASP A 466 11.41 4.58 20.99
C ASP A 466 11.91 3.55 22.01
N SER A 467 12.64 2.55 21.52
CA SER A 467 13.29 1.52 22.33
C SER A 467 12.33 0.74 23.25
N ALA A 468 11.05 0.66 22.90
CA ALA A 468 10.11 -0.25 23.55
C ALA A 468 10.57 -1.71 23.32
N LEU A 469 10.60 -2.51 24.40
CA LEU A 469 11.07 -3.91 24.37
C LEU A 469 12.48 -4.12 23.76
N PHE A 470 13.38 -3.14 23.91
CA PHE A 470 14.69 -3.14 23.22
C PHE A 470 15.49 -4.43 23.40
N PHE A 471 15.58 -4.96 24.63
CA PHE A 471 16.34 -6.17 24.96
C PHE A 471 15.51 -7.47 24.93
N ASN A 472 14.24 -7.43 24.52
CA ASN A 472 13.33 -8.57 24.60
C ASN A 472 13.85 -9.80 23.85
N GLY A 473 14.00 -10.91 24.58
CA GLY A 473 14.50 -12.18 24.03
C GLY A 473 16.01 -12.37 24.17
N LEU A 474 16.77 -11.36 24.62
CA LEU A 474 18.21 -11.49 24.81
C LEU A 474 18.52 -12.54 25.88
N GLY A 475 19.23 -13.60 25.50
CA GLY A 475 19.57 -14.71 26.40
C GLY A 475 18.41 -15.67 26.71
N SER A 476 17.23 -15.49 26.11
CA SER A 476 16.10 -16.42 26.30
C SER A 476 16.37 -17.78 25.65
N THR A 477 16.36 -18.85 26.43
CA THR A 477 16.57 -20.23 25.96
C THR A 477 15.27 -20.98 25.69
N GLU A 478 14.19 -20.62 26.38
CA GLU A 478 12.92 -21.35 26.31
C GLU A 478 11.94 -20.73 25.29
N PHE A 479 11.01 -21.54 24.77
CA PHE A 479 10.03 -21.12 23.77
C PHE A 479 8.98 -20.15 24.34
N PHE A 480 8.66 -20.25 25.63
CA PHE A 480 7.66 -19.42 26.31
C PHE A 480 8.24 -18.10 26.87
N GLN A 481 9.57 -17.94 26.86
CA GLN A 481 10.22 -16.71 27.32
C GLN A 481 10.10 -15.60 26.27
N SER A 482 9.90 -14.37 26.73
CA SER A 482 9.93 -13.16 25.89
C SER A 482 8.89 -13.12 24.77
N VAL A 483 7.73 -13.76 24.98
CA VAL A 483 6.59 -13.73 24.05
C VAL A 483 5.40 -13.01 24.68
N LYS A 484 4.46 -12.55 23.85
CA LYS A 484 3.17 -11.95 24.28
C LYS A 484 3.31 -10.70 25.17
N ASN A 485 4.43 -9.99 25.07
CA ASN A 485 4.60 -8.70 25.75
C ASN A 485 3.99 -7.57 24.90
N THR A 486 3.25 -6.68 25.56
CA THR A 486 2.72 -5.44 25.00
C THR A 486 3.38 -4.25 25.69
N ALA A 487 4.06 -3.40 24.93
CA ALA A 487 4.76 -2.22 25.40
C ALA A 487 4.37 -1.00 24.55
N MET A 488 3.78 0.01 25.18
CA MET A 488 3.38 1.26 24.53
C MET A 488 3.90 2.47 25.31
N GLY A 489 4.86 3.19 24.74
CA GLY A 489 5.58 4.31 25.35
C GLY A 489 7.09 4.24 25.07
N SER A 490 7.79 5.36 25.25
CA SER A 490 9.26 5.35 25.14
C SER A 490 9.86 4.56 26.30
N LYS A 491 10.79 3.65 25.97
CA LYS A 491 11.52 2.78 26.91
C LYS A 491 10.62 1.92 27.81
N THR A 492 9.40 1.64 27.37
CA THR A 492 8.51 0.69 28.04
C THR A 492 9.06 -0.74 27.91
N LEU A 493 9.13 -1.48 29.03
CA LEU A 493 9.74 -2.83 29.07
C LEU A 493 11.16 -2.89 28.49
N PHE A 494 11.95 -1.82 28.63
CA PHE A 494 13.27 -1.67 27.98
C PHE A 494 14.23 -2.81 28.29
N SER A 495 14.37 -3.19 29.57
CA SER A 495 15.30 -4.22 30.03
C SER A 495 14.75 -5.65 30.00
N ASN A 496 13.56 -5.89 29.43
CA ASN A 496 12.97 -7.23 29.40
C ASN A 496 13.87 -8.20 28.65
N THR A 497 14.27 -9.31 29.28
CA THR A 497 15.14 -10.32 28.65
C THR A 497 14.44 -11.65 28.46
N SER A 498 13.69 -12.13 29.45
CA SER A 498 12.93 -13.40 29.40
C SER A 498 11.48 -13.32 29.89
N GLY A 499 11.08 -12.19 30.50
CA GLY A 499 9.71 -11.97 30.96
C GLY A 499 8.69 -12.06 29.83
N TYR A 500 7.51 -12.59 30.10
CA TYR A 500 6.46 -12.88 29.10
C TYR A 500 5.09 -12.46 29.60
N GLU A 501 4.13 -12.29 28.69
CA GLU A 501 2.74 -11.93 29.00
C GLU A 501 2.60 -10.64 29.85
N ASN A 502 3.53 -9.69 29.71
CA ASN A 502 3.45 -8.38 30.36
C ASN A 502 2.72 -7.36 29.48
N THR A 503 1.88 -6.52 30.07
CA THR A 503 1.24 -5.38 29.43
C THR A 503 1.70 -4.09 30.10
N ALA A 504 2.35 -3.21 29.36
CA ALA A 504 2.93 -1.97 29.86
C ALA A 504 2.57 -0.80 28.94
N ILE A 505 1.99 0.26 29.50
CA ILE A 505 1.54 1.45 28.79
C ILE A 505 1.96 2.69 29.59
N GLY A 506 2.85 3.50 29.03
CA GLY A 506 3.38 4.71 29.64
C GLY A 506 4.90 4.83 29.50
N PHE A 507 5.41 6.06 29.62
CA PHE A 507 6.85 6.34 29.63
C PHE A 507 7.54 5.52 30.74
N GLU A 508 8.52 4.70 30.36
CA GLU A 508 9.30 3.86 31.28
C GLU A 508 8.46 2.94 32.20
N ALA A 509 7.23 2.57 31.80
CA ALA A 509 6.49 1.53 32.51
C ALA A 509 7.23 0.18 32.39
N LEU A 510 7.36 -0.55 33.50
CA LEU A 510 8.11 -1.81 33.59
C LEU A 510 9.56 -1.73 33.07
N TYR A 511 10.22 -0.57 33.18
CA TYR A 511 11.53 -0.28 32.58
C TYR A 511 12.61 -1.34 32.89
N SER A 512 12.79 -1.71 34.16
CA SER A 512 13.80 -2.66 34.63
C SER A 512 13.28 -4.10 34.78
N ASN A 513 12.19 -4.46 34.12
CA ASN A 513 11.73 -5.85 34.13
C ASN A 513 12.72 -6.75 33.42
N THR A 514 13.22 -7.81 34.05
CA THR A 514 14.10 -8.78 33.40
C THR A 514 13.41 -10.11 33.14
N THR A 515 12.85 -10.72 34.20
CA THR A 515 12.23 -12.05 34.14
C THR A 515 10.77 -12.07 34.58
N GLY A 516 10.25 -10.98 35.13
CA GLY A 516 8.87 -10.88 35.60
C GLY A 516 7.86 -11.12 34.47
N PHE A 517 6.75 -11.79 34.79
CA PHE A 517 5.73 -12.19 33.82
C PHE A 517 4.32 -11.91 34.33
N GLY A 518 3.37 -11.77 33.40
CA GLY A 518 1.97 -11.54 33.74
C GLY A 518 1.71 -10.21 34.46
N ASN A 519 2.58 -9.21 34.32
CA ASN A 519 2.40 -7.92 34.96
C ASN A 519 1.64 -6.93 34.06
N GLU A 520 0.79 -6.10 34.67
CA GLU A 520 0.07 -4.99 34.04
C GLU A 520 0.55 -3.66 34.63
N ALA A 521 1.08 -2.76 33.80
CA ALA A 521 1.60 -1.46 34.22
C ALA A 521 1.03 -0.34 33.34
N MET A 522 0.08 0.44 33.86
CA MET A 522 -0.54 1.57 33.17
C MET A 522 -0.21 2.88 33.86
N GLY A 523 0.64 3.70 33.25
CA GLY A 523 1.08 4.99 33.79
C GLY A 523 2.57 5.20 33.65
N SER A 524 3.00 6.47 33.66
CA SER A 524 4.43 6.79 33.61
C SER A 524 5.14 6.20 34.83
N GLN A 525 6.17 5.40 34.58
CA GLN A 525 6.99 4.72 35.57
C GLN A 525 6.21 3.79 36.53
N ALA A 526 5.04 3.30 36.14
CA ALA A 526 4.38 2.21 36.86
C ALA A 526 5.26 0.94 36.81
N LEU A 527 5.44 0.25 37.94
CA LEU A 527 6.28 -0.96 38.06
C LEU A 527 7.73 -0.79 37.56
N TYR A 528 8.30 0.42 37.65
CA TYR A 528 9.60 0.77 37.07
C TYR A 528 10.74 -0.23 37.39
N SER A 529 10.87 -0.69 38.64
CA SER A 529 12.01 -1.50 39.12
C SER A 529 11.77 -3.02 39.17
N ASN A 530 10.73 -3.55 38.50
CA ASN A 530 10.28 -4.94 38.61
C ASN A 530 11.23 -6.03 38.09
N SER A 531 12.31 -6.36 38.79
CA SER A 531 13.29 -7.33 38.25
C SER A 531 12.71 -8.73 37.95
N GLY A 532 11.87 -9.26 38.84
CA GLY A 532 11.34 -10.64 38.74
C GLY A 532 9.94 -10.87 39.32
N GLY A 533 9.28 -9.86 39.85
CA GLY A 533 7.90 -9.98 40.36
C GLY A 533 6.92 -10.37 39.26
N PHE A 534 5.89 -11.15 39.60
CA PHE A 534 4.89 -11.64 38.66
C PHE A 534 3.45 -11.38 39.13
N PHE A 535 2.52 -11.36 38.17
CA PHE A 535 1.08 -11.12 38.40
C PHE A 535 0.76 -9.82 39.14
N ASN A 536 1.57 -8.77 38.97
CA ASN A 536 1.29 -7.46 39.56
C ASN A 536 0.48 -6.58 38.61
N ALA A 537 -0.53 -5.89 39.11
CA ALA A 537 -1.29 -4.87 38.40
C ALA A 537 -1.05 -3.49 39.02
N ALA A 538 -0.55 -2.54 38.24
CA ALA A 538 -0.22 -1.19 38.69
C ALA A 538 -0.78 -0.15 37.71
N SER A 539 -1.67 0.72 38.20
CA SER A 539 -2.26 1.80 37.41
C SER A 539 -2.11 3.14 38.13
N GLY A 540 -1.44 4.10 37.51
CA GLY A 540 -1.13 5.42 38.09
C GLY A 540 0.32 5.84 37.90
N PHE A 541 0.60 7.13 38.12
CA PHE A 541 1.98 7.62 38.09
C PHE A 541 2.79 7.01 39.23
N LYS A 542 3.88 6.31 38.89
CA LYS A 542 4.76 5.64 39.85
C LYS A 542 4.02 4.69 40.82
N SER A 543 2.91 4.08 40.41
CA SER A 543 2.32 2.99 41.18
C SER A 543 3.29 1.81 41.20
N LEU A 544 3.47 1.21 42.38
CA LEU A 544 4.30 0.01 42.59
C LEU A 544 5.75 0.16 42.07
N PHE A 545 6.34 1.36 42.20
CA PHE A 545 7.59 1.77 41.53
C PHE A 545 8.82 0.89 41.87
N TYR A 546 8.99 0.50 43.14
CA TYR A 546 10.17 -0.24 43.63
C TYR A 546 9.97 -1.76 43.80
N ASN A 547 8.98 -2.38 43.15
CA ASN A 547 8.79 -3.83 43.26
C ASN A 547 10.01 -4.58 42.73
N ILE A 548 10.67 -5.41 43.53
CA ILE A 548 11.85 -6.18 43.07
C ILE A 548 11.41 -7.61 42.76
N SER A 549 10.71 -8.25 43.71
CA SER A 549 10.26 -9.65 43.64
C SER A 549 8.87 -9.90 44.23
N GLY A 550 8.15 -8.85 44.63
CA GLY A 550 6.78 -8.98 45.13
C GLY A 550 5.81 -9.48 44.06
N ASN A 551 4.86 -10.31 44.44
CA ASN A 551 3.94 -10.97 43.51
C ASN A 551 2.49 -10.68 43.83
N SER A 552 1.62 -10.74 42.82
CA SER A 552 0.17 -10.65 42.99
C SER A 552 -0.29 -9.37 43.70
N ASN A 553 0.40 -8.24 43.49
CA ASN A 553 0.00 -6.95 44.05
C ASN A 553 -0.88 -6.15 43.08
N ALA A 554 -1.86 -5.44 43.61
CA ALA A 554 -2.77 -4.58 42.87
C ALA A 554 -2.68 -3.13 43.40
N ALA A 555 -2.05 -2.23 42.64
CA ALA A 555 -1.80 -0.84 43.01
C ALA A 555 -2.55 0.13 42.06
N PHE A 556 -3.67 0.69 42.50
CA PHE A 556 -4.47 1.63 41.72
C PHE A 556 -4.44 3.03 42.34
N GLY A 557 -3.66 3.93 41.74
CA GLY A 557 -3.51 5.32 42.19
C GLY A 557 -2.07 5.80 42.13
N THR A 558 -1.90 7.12 42.03
CA THR A 558 -0.57 7.74 42.02
C THR A 558 0.21 7.38 43.28
N GLN A 559 1.39 6.80 43.10
CA GLN A 559 2.27 6.34 44.18
C GLN A 559 1.65 5.34 45.16
N SER A 560 0.59 4.62 44.77
CA SER A 560 0.12 3.46 45.53
C SER A 560 1.22 2.40 45.58
N LEU A 561 1.47 1.81 46.76
CA LEU A 561 2.52 0.79 46.98
C LEU A 561 3.94 1.20 46.51
N PHE A 562 4.28 2.48 46.57
CA PHE A 562 5.51 3.02 45.97
C PHE A 562 6.82 2.31 46.38
N PHE A 563 7.00 2.01 47.67
CA PHE A 563 8.21 1.37 48.21
C PHE A 563 8.14 -0.15 48.34
N ASN A 564 7.10 -0.81 47.82
CA ASN A 564 6.96 -2.27 47.93
C ASN A 564 8.11 -2.95 47.22
N THR A 565 9.00 -3.65 47.93
CA THR A 565 10.14 -4.35 47.30
C THR A 565 9.91 -5.85 47.19
N GLN A 566 9.35 -6.46 48.25
CA GLN A 566 9.16 -7.91 48.37
C GLN A 566 7.73 -8.30 48.78
N GLY A 567 6.92 -7.35 49.25
CA GLY A 567 5.55 -7.60 49.69
C GLY A 567 4.69 -8.18 48.57
N SER A 568 3.83 -9.13 48.91
CA SER A 568 2.99 -9.89 47.98
C SER A 568 1.54 -9.93 48.42
N GLU A 569 0.63 -10.16 47.47
CA GLU A 569 -0.82 -10.28 47.71
C GLU A 569 -1.44 -9.02 48.33
N ASN A 570 -0.90 -7.83 48.03
CA ASN A 570 -1.44 -6.57 48.53
C ASN A 570 -2.37 -5.89 47.52
N THR A 571 -3.50 -5.36 47.98
CA THR A 571 -4.38 -4.47 47.22
C THR A 571 -4.30 -3.08 47.82
N ALA A 572 -3.94 -2.06 47.03
CA ALA A 572 -3.82 -0.68 47.45
C ALA A 572 -4.47 0.27 46.43
N ILE A 573 -5.57 0.92 46.82
CA ILE A 573 -6.37 1.79 45.96
C ILE A 573 -6.40 3.20 46.56
N GLY A 574 -5.90 4.21 45.85
CA GLY A 574 -5.85 5.60 46.30
C GLY A 574 -4.51 6.31 46.07
N PHE A 575 -4.49 7.63 46.26
CA PHE A 575 -3.25 8.41 46.24
C PHE A 575 -2.39 8.03 47.45
N LYS A 576 -1.15 7.58 47.19
CA LYS A 576 -0.20 7.15 48.23
C LYS A 576 -0.80 6.14 49.23
N SER A 577 -1.73 5.29 48.78
CA SER A 577 -2.20 4.17 49.60
C SER A 577 -1.06 3.17 49.78
N HIS A 578 -0.86 2.72 51.01
CA HIS A 578 0.18 1.77 51.40
C HIS A 578 1.60 2.14 50.91
N PHE A 579 1.93 3.44 50.93
CA PHE A 579 3.11 4.02 50.27
C PHE A 579 4.44 3.46 50.77
N ASN A 580 4.64 3.30 52.08
CA ASN A 580 5.90 2.83 52.68
C ASN A 580 5.95 1.30 52.89
N ASN A 581 5.03 0.51 52.34
CA ASN A 581 5.14 -0.95 52.44
C ASN A 581 6.46 -1.41 51.82
N VAL A 582 7.24 -2.23 52.51
CA VAL A 582 8.51 -2.79 52.01
C VAL A 582 8.35 -4.30 51.78
N SER A 583 7.80 -5.01 52.78
CA SER A 583 7.70 -6.48 52.80
C SER A 583 6.37 -7.02 53.33
N GLY A 584 5.42 -6.16 53.71
CA GLY A 584 4.12 -6.57 54.20
C GLY A 584 3.30 -7.29 53.13
N ASN A 585 2.52 -8.29 53.54
CA ASN A 585 1.75 -9.17 52.66
C ASN A 585 0.27 -9.19 53.02
N LYS A 586 -0.58 -9.55 52.06
CA LYS A 586 -2.02 -9.81 52.27
C LYS A 586 -2.78 -8.60 52.83
N ASN A 587 -2.36 -7.39 52.48
CA ASN A 587 -3.02 -6.16 52.93
C ASN A 587 -4.07 -5.69 51.92
N THR A 588 -5.26 -5.29 52.39
CA THR A 588 -6.31 -4.64 51.59
C THR A 588 -6.49 -3.19 52.06
N ILE A 589 -5.95 -2.26 51.28
CA ILE A 589 -5.85 -0.84 51.61
C ILE A 589 -6.62 -0.02 50.57
N ILE A 590 -7.65 0.70 51.00
CA ILE A 590 -8.52 1.49 50.11
C ILE A 590 -8.69 2.87 50.72
N GLY A 591 -8.25 3.92 50.03
CA GLY A 591 -8.34 5.31 50.47
C GLY A 591 -7.04 6.08 50.25
N SER A 592 -7.14 7.39 50.02
CA SER A 592 -5.95 8.25 49.98
C SER A 592 -5.21 8.16 51.31
N THR A 593 -3.89 7.98 51.25
CA THR A 593 -2.97 7.88 52.39
C THR A 593 -3.31 6.79 53.43
N ALA A 594 -4.21 5.87 53.12
CA ALA A 594 -4.47 4.72 54.00
C ALA A 594 -3.21 3.83 54.09
N GLY A 595 -2.88 3.35 55.29
CA GLY A 595 -1.71 2.48 55.53
C GLY A 595 -0.35 3.09 55.18
N PHE A 596 -0.24 4.43 55.17
CA PHE A 596 0.92 5.15 54.63
C PHE A 596 2.27 4.74 55.26
N ASN A 597 2.35 4.60 56.59
CA ASN A 597 3.58 4.24 57.32
C ASN A 597 3.70 2.74 57.63
N ASN A 598 2.76 1.89 57.19
CA ASN A 598 2.81 0.46 57.44
C ASN A 598 3.87 -0.21 56.55
N ALA A 599 5.07 -0.43 57.08
CA ALA A 599 6.22 -0.91 56.30
C ALA A 599 6.31 -2.45 56.16
N ALA A 600 5.80 -3.20 57.14
CA ALA A 600 5.97 -4.66 57.19
C ALA A 600 4.75 -5.40 57.74
N GLY A 601 3.64 -4.69 58.00
CA GLY A 601 2.42 -5.30 58.53
C GLY A 601 1.80 -6.26 57.52
N ASN A 602 1.22 -7.35 58.02
CA ASN A 602 0.55 -8.36 57.19
C ASN A 602 -0.93 -8.44 57.53
N GLY A 603 -1.77 -8.85 56.57
CA GLY A 603 -3.17 -9.18 56.82
C GLY A 603 -4.04 -8.01 57.28
N ASN A 604 -3.63 -6.77 56.97
CA ASN A 604 -4.36 -5.58 57.38
C ASN A 604 -5.48 -5.21 56.39
N VAL A 605 -6.59 -4.68 56.89
CA VAL A 605 -7.70 -4.15 56.09
C VAL A 605 -7.96 -2.70 56.50
N PHE A 606 -7.56 -1.74 55.67
CA PHE A 606 -7.77 -0.30 55.93
C PHE A 606 -8.66 0.32 54.84
N ILE A 607 -9.77 0.92 55.22
CA ILE A 607 -10.77 1.47 54.30
C ILE A 607 -11.16 2.89 54.72
N GLY A 608 -10.93 3.84 53.80
CA GLY A 608 -11.27 5.27 53.87
C GLY A 608 -10.05 6.19 53.98
N TYR A 609 -10.27 7.52 53.94
CA TYR A 609 -9.19 8.50 53.96
C TYR A 609 -8.32 8.31 55.21
N SER A 610 -7.02 8.09 55.00
CA SER A 610 -6.03 8.01 56.08
C SER A 610 -6.24 6.89 57.12
N ALA A 611 -7.06 5.88 56.81
CA ALA A 611 -7.25 4.71 57.67
C ALA A 611 -5.91 3.97 57.90
N GLY A 612 -5.58 3.67 59.16
CA GLY A 612 -4.35 2.95 59.52
C GLY A 612 -3.04 3.67 59.15
N TYR A 613 -3.06 5.00 58.98
CA TYR A 613 -1.90 5.78 58.50
C TYR A 613 -0.60 5.52 59.27
N ASN A 614 -0.67 5.45 60.62
CA ASN A 614 0.46 5.18 61.51
C ASN A 614 0.48 3.75 62.06
N GLU A 615 -0.41 2.88 61.58
CA GLU A 615 -0.43 1.49 62.03
C GLU A 615 0.82 0.78 61.52
N LEU A 616 1.58 0.15 62.41
CA LEU A 616 2.81 -0.58 62.09
C LEU A 616 2.63 -2.10 62.22
N GLY A 617 1.55 -2.54 62.86
CA GLY A 617 1.23 -3.93 63.15
C GLY A 617 0.62 -4.71 61.99
N SER A 618 0.27 -5.95 62.30
CA SER A 618 -0.41 -6.90 61.42
C SER A 618 -1.82 -7.19 61.93
N ASN A 619 -2.66 -7.76 61.06
CA ASN A 619 -3.97 -8.30 61.39
C ASN A 619 -4.93 -7.26 61.99
N LYS A 620 -4.86 -6.02 61.52
CA LYS A 620 -5.70 -4.91 61.95
C LYS A 620 -6.78 -4.57 60.93
N LEU A 621 -7.96 -4.19 61.41
CA LEU A 621 -9.07 -3.65 60.64
C LEU A 621 -9.29 -2.18 61.03
N TYR A 622 -9.29 -1.29 60.05
CA TYR A 622 -9.70 0.11 60.21
C TYR A 622 -10.70 0.46 59.11
N ILE A 623 -11.92 0.86 59.49
CA ILE A 623 -12.86 1.55 58.60
C ILE A 623 -13.04 2.96 59.16
N HIS A 624 -12.47 3.94 58.48
CA HIS A 624 -12.40 5.31 58.99
C HIS A 624 -12.16 6.33 57.86
N ASN A 625 -12.61 7.56 58.05
CA ASN A 625 -12.50 8.61 57.03
C ASN A 625 -11.97 9.95 57.58
N GLU A 626 -11.32 9.95 58.75
CA GLU A 626 -10.81 11.14 59.44
C GLU A 626 -9.43 10.89 60.10
N ASN A 627 -9.06 11.66 61.13
CA ASN A 627 -7.70 11.73 61.66
C ASN A 627 -7.32 10.54 62.59
N HIS A 628 -6.65 9.55 61.99
CA HIS A 628 -5.46 8.79 62.45
C HIS A 628 -5.41 7.95 63.74
N ASP A 629 -6.46 7.79 64.57
CA ASP A 629 -6.35 6.96 65.79
C ASP A 629 -7.32 5.77 65.88
N ALA A 630 -6.89 4.69 66.54
CA ALA A 630 -7.69 3.46 66.73
C ALA A 630 -8.97 3.71 67.52
N ASP A 631 -8.92 4.66 68.45
CA ASP A 631 -10.06 5.09 69.27
C ASP A 631 -11.08 5.93 68.48
N ASN A 632 -10.68 6.47 67.32
CA ASN A 632 -11.52 7.29 66.46
C ASN A 632 -12.04 6.55 65.22
N ALA A 633 -11.55 5.34 64.93
CA ALA A 633 -12.03 4.55 63.80
C ALA A 633 -13.52 4.24 63.96
N LEU A 634 -14.34 4.34 62.90
CA LEU A 634 -15.75 3.98 63.00
C LEU A 634 -15.89 2.49 63.34
N VAL A 635 -15.04 1.68 62.71
CA VAL A 635 -14.84 0.27 63.04
C VAL A 635 -13.35 0.00 63.18
N TYR A 636 -12.96 -0.52 64.33
CA TYR A 636 -11.62 -1.05 64.59
C TYR A 636 -11.72 -2.55 64.84
N GLY A 637 -10.69 -3.31 64.46
CA GLY A 637 -10.63 -4.73 64.78
C GLY A 637 -9.22 -5.27 64.81
N GLU A 638 -9.08 -6.39 65.50
CA GLU A 638 -7.86 -7.18 65.60
C GLU A 638 -8.20 -8.63 65.29
N PHE A 639 -7.76 -9.12 64.14
CA PHE A 639 -8.10 -10.47 63.69
C PHE A 639 -7.47 -11.54 64.59
N ASP A 640 -6.26 -11.30 65.11
CA ASP A 640 -5.54 -12.26 65.97
C ASP A 640 -6.26 -12.49 67.30
N SER A 641 -6.72 -11.42 67.94
CA SER A 641 -7.47 -11.50 69.19
C SER A 641 -8.98 -11.64 68.99
N LYS A 642 -9.44 -11.76 67.74
CA LYS A 642 -10.86 -11.81 67.35
C LYS A 642 -11.67 -10.66 67.95
N LYS A 643 -11.06 -9.47 68.04
CA LYS A 643 -11.70 -8.27 68.60
C LYS A 643 -12.33 -7.47 67.46
N LEU A 644 -13.59 -7.08 67.64
CA LEU A 644 -14.27 -6.07 66.83
C LEU A 644 -14.77 -4.97 67.76
N GLN A 645 -14.44 -3.73 67.42
CA GLN A 645 -14.80 -2.53 68.16
C GLN A 645 -15.54 -1.58 67.21
N VAL A 646 -16.73 -1.13 67.63
CA VAL A 646 -17.54 -0.13 66.92
C VAL A 646 -17.59 1.10 67.82
N ASN A 647 -16.91 2.18 67.43
CA ASN A 647 -16.80 3.39 68.25
C ASN A 647 -18.03 4.32 68.13
N GLY A 648 -19.13 3.82 67.54
CA GLY A 648 -20.41 4.52 67.39
C GLY A 648 -21.61 3.64 67.77
N SER A 649 -22.84 4.11 67.48
CA SER A 649 -24.06 3.34 67.79
C SER A 649 -24.24 2.14 66.86
N LEU A 650 -24.29 0.93 67.41
CA LEU A 650 -24.61 -0.31 66.68
C LEU A 650 -26.11 -0.63 66.78
N LYS A 651 -26.85 -0.52 65.67
CA LYS A 651 -28.25 -0.95 65.57
C LYS A 651 -28.35 -2.34 64.96
N ILE A 652 -28.83 -3.32 65.72
CA ILE A 652 -29.13 -4.69 65.24
C ILE A 652 -30.63 -4.80 64.95
N ASN A 653 -31.01 -4.88 63.68
CA ASN A 653 -32.41 -5.01 63.27
C ASN A 653 -32.79 -6.48 63.17
N ALA A 654 -33.14 -7.11 64.30
CA ALA A 654 -33.66 -8.47 64.31
C ALA A 654 -35.19 -8.44 64.21
N GLY A 655 -35.77 -8.98 63.14
CA GLY A 655 -37.19 -9.37 63.18
C GLY A 655 -37.38 -10.47 64.23
N ASP A 656 -38.53 -10.47 64.92
CA ASP A 656 -39.12 -11.42 65.92
C ASP A 656 -38.21 -12.29 66.82
N GLY A 657 -36.90 -12.07 66.87
CA GLY A 657 -35.96 -12.86 67.65
C GLY A 657 -34.59 -12.21 67.66
N LEU A 658 -34.26 -11.52 68.74
CA LEU A 658 -32.97 -10.86 68.94
C LEU A 658 -31.91 -11.89 69.38
N GLY A 659 -31.36 -12.64 68.43
CA GLY A 659 -30.32 -13.63 68.69
C GLY A 659 -28.92 -13.04 68.64
N LEU A 660 -28.46 -12.37 69.71
CA LEU A 660 -27.02 -12.23 69.93
C LEU A 660 -26.49 -13.57 70.49
N ASN A 661 -26.27 -14.55 69.61
CA ASN A 661 -25.71 -15.84 69.99
C ASN A 661 -24.20 -15.70 70.26
N LEU A 662 -23.83 -15.69 71.54
CA LEU A 662 -22.44 -15.66 72.01
C LEU A 662 -21.97 -17.11 72.19
N PHE A 663 -21.31 -17.68 71.18
CA PHE A 663 -20.67 -19.00 71.31
C PHE A 663 -19.26 -18.84 71.89
N GLY A 664 -19.06 -19.26 73.14
CA GLY A 664 -17.76 -19.32 73.82
C GLY A 664 -17.81 -18.72 75.23
N GLY A 665 -17.35 -19.45 76.25
CA GLY A 665 -17.55 -19.14 77.67
C GLY A 665 -16.81 -17.91 78.23
N GLY A 666 -17.06 -16.72 77.70
CA GLY A 666 -16.67 -15.44 78.28
C GLY A 666 -17.87 -14.68 78.85
N ASP A 667 -17.66 -13.95 79.95
CA ASP A 667 -18.66 -13.10 80.59
C ASP A 667 -19.18 -11.99 79.65
N ILE A 668 -20.48 -11.70 79.72
CA ILE A 668 -21.05 -10.45 79.20
C ILE A 668 -20.72 -9.35 80.22
N ARG A 669 -19.64 -8.60 79.99
CA ARG A 669 -19.39 -7.34 80.70
C ARG A 669 -19.98 -6.18 79.90
N ILE A 670 -21.11 -5.67 80.37
CA ILE A 670 -21.60 -4.35 79.95
C ILE A 670 -20.98 -3.35 80.93
N GLU A 671 -19.79 -2.87 80.60
CA GLU A 671 -19.17 -1.76 81.33
C GLU A 671 -19.74 -0.48 80.76
N ASN A 672 -20.60 0.15 81.55
CA ASN A 672 -21.20 1.43 81.21
C ASN A 672 -20.34 2.54 81.84
N ASP A 673 -20.08 3.60 81.07
CA ASP A 673 -19.52 4.84 81.59
C ASP A 673 -20.41 5.31 82.78
N PRO A 674 -19.86 5.76 83.92
CA PRO A 674 -20.64 6.00 85.13
C PRO A 674 -21.55 7.22 84.93
N GLY A 675 -22.75 7.00 84.40
CA GLY A 675 -23.67 8.10 84.16
C GLY A 675 -25.05 7.76 83.63
N THR A 676 -25.23 6.79 82.71
CA THR A 676 -26.57 6.63 82.10
C THR A 676 -26.85 5.27 81.46
N ALA A 677 -28.04 4.76 81.80
CA ALA A 677 -28.80 3.66 81.19
C ALA A 677 -28.63 2.24 81.77
N ALA A 678 -29.78 1.72 82.20
CA ALA A 678 -30.01 0.37 82.66
C ALA A 678 -29.90 -0.65 81.53
N VAL A 679 -29.29 -1.80 81.84
CA VAL A 679 -29.33 -2.99 80.98
C VAL A 679 -30.72 -3.62 81.11
N LEU A 680 -31.47 -3.65 80.01
CA LEU A 680 -32.78 -4.28 79.93
C LEU A 680 -32.65 -5.58 79.09
N MET A 681 -32.45 -6.71 79.74
CA MET A 681 -32.43 -8.03 79.09
C MET A 681 -33.85 -8.62 79.09
N TYR A 682 -34.40 -8.88 77.91
CA TYR A 682 -35.62 -9.67 77.75
C TYR A 682 -35.26 -11.08 77.29
N ALA A 683 -35.53 -12.09 78.11
CA ALA A 683 -35.58 -13.47 77.66
C ALA A 683 -37.02 -13.81 77.29
N THR A 684 -37.31 -14.00 76.00
CA THR A 684 -38.58 -14.55 75.53
C THR A 684 -38.33 -15.90 74.88
N GLY A 685 -38.77 -16.96 75.55
CA GLY A 685 -38.86 -18.31 75.01
C GLY A 685 -39.74 -19.14 75.93
N GLY A 686 -40.96 -19.41 75.49
CA GLY A 686 -42.04 -19.95 76.32
C GLY A 686 -41.74 -21.34 76.88
N THR A 687 -41.89 -21.49 78.19
CA THR A 687 -42.94 -22.27 78.88
C THR A 687 -42.77 -21.99 80.36
N SER A 688 -43.84 -21.50 81.00
CA SER A 688 -44.11 -21.40 82.46
C SER A 688 -42.93 -21.38 83.45
N ASP A 689 -42.88 -20.29 84.21
CA ASP A 689 -42.25 -20.10 85.52
C ASP A 689 -40.77 -19.73 85.58
N PHE A 690 -40.47 -18.44 85.37
CA PHE A 690 -39.47 -17.73 86.18
C PHE A 690 -39.85 -16.25 86.36
N ASN A 691 -40.43 -15.92 87.52
CA ASN A 691 -40.48 -14.57 88.07
C ASN A 691 -39.23 -14.36 88.94
N SER A 692 -38.14 -13.85 88.37
CA SER A 692 -37.15 -13.09 89.14
C SER A 692 -36.31 -12.20 88.23
N VAL A 693 -36.42 -10.89 88.43
CA VAL A 693 -35.44 -9.91 87.94
C VAL A 693 -34.43 -9.73 89.07
N LEU A 694 -33.18 -10.14 88.83
CA LEU A 694 -32.06 -9.87 89.72
C LEU A 694 -31.50 -8.49 89.37
N ALA A 695 -31.76 -7.48 90.21
CA ALA A 695 -31.09 -6.19 90.13
C ALA A 695 -29.99 -6.13 91.19
N ILE A 696 -28.73 -6.12 90.75
CA ILE A 696 -27.56 -5.86 91.60
C ILE A 696 -27.30 -4.36 91.52
N LEU A 697 -27.48 -3.65 92.63
CA LEU A 697 -27.04 -2.26 92.74
C LEU A 697 -25.55 -2.22 93.08
N SER A 698 -24.89 -1.11 92.76
CA SER A 698 -23.44 -0.92 92.86
C SER A 698 -22.85 -1.00 94.28
N ASP A 699 -23.67 -1.27 95.30
CA ASP A 699 -23.27 -1.49 96.70
C ASP A 699 -23.31 -2.98 97.13
N GLY A 700 -23.61 -3.90 96.22
CA GLY A 700 -23.57 -5.35 96.48
C GLY A 700 -24.79 -5.92 97.20
N LYS A 701 -25.89 -5.16 97.36
CA LYS A 701 -27.16 -5.70 97.89
C LYS A 701 -28.03 -6.31 96.80
N VAL A 702 -28.71 -7.40 97.15
CA VAL A 702 -29.67 -8.14 96.32
C VAL A 702 -31.09 -7.85 96.82
N PHE A 703 -31.98 -7.36 95.96
CA PHE A 703 -33.41 -7.19 96.26
C PHE A 703 -34.27 -8.11 95.39
N SER A 704 -35.23 -8.82 96.00
CA SER A 704 -36.32 -9.53 95.31
C SER A 704 -37.65 -8.80 95.53
N PHE A 705 -38.38 -8.45 94.46
CA PHE A 705 -39.74 -7.90 94.57
C PHE A 705 -40.78 -9.02 94.37
N ASN A 706 -41.58 -9.29 95.40
CA ASN A 706 -42.82 -10.07 95.31
C ASN A 706 -43.99 -9.11 95.49
N GLY A 707 -44.80 -8.91 94.44
CA GLY A 707 -46.03 -8.11 94.47
C GLY A 707 -47.15 -8.81 93.72
N THR A 708 -48.13 -9.29 94.49
CA THR A 708 -49.27 -10.13 94.10
C THR A 708 -50.35 -9.36 93.32
N GLY A 709 -50.88 -9.94 92.23
CA GLY A 709 -52.02 -9.35 91.49
C GLY A 709 -52.61 -10.26 90.39
N GLY A 710 -53.48 -11.21 90.78
CA GLY A 710 -54.62 -11.71 90.01
C GLY A 710 -54.40 -12.36 88.63
N ALA A 711 -53.97 -13.62 88.58
CA ALA A 711 -54.26 -14.47 87.43
C ALA A 711 -55.72 -14.98 87.51
N VAL A 712 -56.53 -14.67 86.50
CA VAL A 712 -57.89 -15.20 86.33
C VAL A 712 -57.84 -16.39 85.37
N SER A 713 -58.45 -17.53 85.72
CA SER A 713 -58.44 -18.74 84.87
C SER A 713 -59.22 -18.51 83.56
N SER A 714 -58.58 -18.79 82.42
CA SER A 714 -59.10 -18.55 81.06
C SER A 714 -59.05 -19.81 80.16
N ASP A 715 -59.34 -20.98 80.73
CA ASP A 715 -59.36 -22.27 80.01
C ASP A 715 -60.57 -22.36 79.07
N ALA A 716 -60.38 -22.86 77.84
CA ALA A 716 -61.46 -23.00 76.84
C ALA A 716 -62.59 -23.94 77.30
N ARG A 717 -62.30 -24.93 78.16
CA ARG A 717 -63.29 -25.86 78.74
C ARG A 717 -64.22 -25.19 79.75
N LEU A 718 -63.83 -24.04 80.29
CA LEU A 718 -64.60 -23.25 81.25
C LEU A 718 -65.48 -22.19 80.56
N LYS A 719 -65.54 -22.17 79.21
CA LYS A 719 -66.27 -21.19 78.39
C LYS A 719 -67.26 -21.90 77.47
N LYS A 720 -68.43 -21.31 77.25
CA LYS A 720 -69.43 -21.75 76.26
C LYS A 720 -69.78 -20.57 75.35
N ASP A 721 -70.36 -20.83 74.18
CA ASP A 721 -70.77 -19.80 73.21
C ASP A 721 -69.58 -18.95 72.70
N ILE A 722 -68.48 -19.62 72.33
CA ILE A 722 -67.23 -18.99 71.90
C ILE A 722 -67.33 -18.60 70.42
N GLU A 723 -67.46 -17.29 70.13
CA GLU A 723 -67.46 -16.74 68.78
C GLU A 723 -66.24 -15.83 68.52
N PRO A 724 -65.68 -15.80 67.28
CA PRO A 724 -64.63 -14.87 66.93
C PRO A 724 -65.11 -13.41 66.95
N ILE A 725 -64.35 -12.52 67.57
CA ILE A 725 -64.65 -11.08 67.57
C ILE A 725 -64.26 -10.49 66.20
N ASN A 726 -65.26 -10.17 65.38
CA ASN A 726 -65.11 -9.61 64.03
C ASN A 726 -65.43 -8.11 64.00
N ASN A 727 -64.90 -7.40 63.00
CA ASN A 727 -65.05 -5.94 62.80
C ASN A 727 -64.48 -5.14 63.97
N SER A 728 -63.35 -5.58 64.52
CA SER A 728 -62.80 -5.00 65.75
C SER A 728 -62.18 -3.62 65.48
N LEU A 729 -61.53 -3.44 64.33
CA LEU A 729 -60.92 -2.15 63.96
C LEU A 729 -61.97 -1.04 63.78
N SER A 730 -63.11 -1.33 63.14
CA SER A 730 -64.18 -0.35 62.96
C SER A 730 -64.89 0.00 64.27
N LYS A 731 -65.04 -0.97 65.19
CA LYS A 731 -65.54 -0.72 66.55
C LYS A 731 -64.60 0.16 67.38
N VAL A 732 -63.29 -0.07 67.31
CA VAL A 732 -62.29 0.77 68.01
C VAL A 732 -62.25 2.18 67.43
N LEU A 733 -62.35 2.33 66.10
CA LEU A 733 -62.36 3.64 65.44
C LEU A 733 -63.61 4.48 65.75
N ALA A 734 -64.71 3.86 66.20
CA ALA A 734 -65.93 4.55 66.61
C ALA A 734 -65.92 5.01 68.09
N LEU A 735 -64.88 4.66 68.86
CA LEU A 735 -64.72 5.04 70.26
C LEU A 735 -63.75 6.21 70.41
N ASN A 736 -64.08 7.17 71.27
CA ASN A 736 -63.22 8.31 71.57
C ASN A 736 -62.57 8.16 72.95
N GLY A 737 -61.28 8.53 73.03
CA GLY A 737 -60.56 8.66 74.30
C GLY A 737 -60.75 10.06 74.88
N TYR A 738 -61.03 10.15 76.18
CA TYR A 738 -61.25 11.39 76.89
C TYR A 738 -60.26 11.55 78.05
N ALA A 739 -59.84 12.78 78.30
CA ALA A 739 -59.14 13.16 79.52
C ALA A 739 -60.14 13.87 80.45
N TYR A 740 -60.47 13.25 81.58
CA TYR A 740 -61.51 13.73 82.49
C TYR A 740 -61.04 13.75 83.95
N ARG A 741 -61.80 14.41 84.82
CA ARG A 741 -61.66 14.27 86.28
C ARG A 741 -63.01 13.84 86.82
N PHE A 742 -63.00 12.99 87.84
CA PHE A 742 -64.22 12.70 88.59
C PHE A 742 -64.65 13.97 89.33
N LYS A 743 -65.95 14.27 89.31
CA LYS A 743 -66.51 15.47 89.97
C LYS A 743 -66.23 15.55 91.48
N THR A 744 -65.79 14.44 92.07
CA THR A 744 -65.41 14.29 93.48
C THR A 744 -63.94 14.64 93.77
N LYS A 745 -63.10 14.89 92.74
CA LYS A 745 -61.69 15.24 92.88
C LYS A 745 -61.46 16.74 92.62
N ALA A 746 -60.52 17.34 93.35
CA ALA A 746 -60.17 18.76 93.24
C ALA A 746 -59.51 19.09 91.88
N ASP A 747 -59.64 20.34 91.44
CA ASP A 747 -59.24 20.78 90.08
C ASP A 747 -57.72 20.76 89.81
N ASP A 748 -56.91 20.66 90.85
CA ASP A 748 -55.45 20.54 90.80
C ASP A 748 -54.98 19.10 90.52
N THR A 749 -55.88 18.11 90.56
CA THR A 749 -55.53 16.72 90.23
C THR A 749 -55.37 16.50 88.72
N PRO A 750 -54.38 15.69 88.29
CA PRO A 750 -54.19 15.35 86.89
C PRO A 750 -55.46 14.73 86.29
N LYS A 751 -55.78 15.10 85.05
CA LYS A 751 -56.86 14.45 84.31
C LYS A 751 -56.50 12.99 84.09
N GLU A 752 -57.44 12.11 84.40
CA GLU A 752 -57.35 10.68 84.12
C GLU A 752 -57.79 10.44 82.66
N LEU A 753 -57.15 9.47 82.01
CA LEU A 753 -57.47 9.08 80.63
C LEU A 753 -58.38 7.86 80.64
N GLY A 754 -59.45 7.91 79.87
CA GLY A 754 -60.36 6.79 79.75
C GLY A 754 -61.46 7.03 78.72
N VAL A 755 -62.51 6.22 78.82
CA VAL A 755 -63.66 6.24 77.91
C VAL A 755 -64.94 6.53 78.68
N ILE A 756 -65.91 7.15 78.02
CA ILE A 756 -67.21 7.44 78.62
C ILE A 756 -68.11 6.21 78.44
N ALA A 757 -68.64 5.69 79.55
CA ALA A 757 -69.39 4.43 79.58
C ALA A 757 -70.61 4.40 78.65
N GLN A 758 -71.28 5.53 78.44
CA GLN A 758 -72.43 5.66 77.55
C GLN A 758 -72.04 5.47 76.06
N GLU A 759 -70.86 5.96 75.66
CA GLU A 759 -70.36 5.81 74.29
C GLU A 759 -69.84 4.39 74.06
N VAL A 760 -69.16 3.82 75.06
CA VAL A 760 -68.75 2.41 75.01
C VAL A 760 -69.98 1.49 74.91
N LYS A 761 -71.08 1.80 75.62
CA LYS A 761 -72.30 0.99 75.58
C LYS A 761 -72.97 0.97 74.20
N ALA A 762 -72.82 2.02 73.39
CA ALA A 762 -73.39 2.10 72.05
C ALA A 762 -72.61 1.25 71.01
N VAL A 763 -71.32 1.00 71.25
CA VAL A 763 -70.40 0.35 70.30
C VAL A 763 -70.01 -1.07 70.77
N LEU A 764 -69.87 -1.26 72.08
CA LEU A 764 -69.46 -2.50 72.75
C LEU A 764 -70.23 -2.66 74.09
N PRO A 765 -71.54 -2.93 74.04
CA PRO A 765 -72.39 -3.03 75.23
C PRO A 765 -71.93 -4.07 76.26
N GLU A 766 -71.29 -5.15 75.81
CA GLU A 766 -70.75 -6.22 76.65
C GLU A 766 -69.61 -5.79 77.59
N ALA A 767 -68.96 -4.64 77.33
CA ALA A 767 -67.92 -4.09 78.19
C ALA A 767 -68.47 -3.12 79.25
N VAL A 768 -69.79 -2.89 79.31
CA VAL A 768 -70.41 -1.91 80.22
C VAL A 768 -71.43 -2.57 81.13
N SER A 769 -71.26 -2.44 82.44
CA SER A 769 -72.23 -2.85 83.45
C SER A 769 -72.96 -1.65 84.04
N THR A 770 -74.20 -1.85 84.50
CA THR A 770 -74.97 -0.82 85.23
C THR A 770 -74.92 -1.14 86.71
N ASN A 771 -74.47 -0.19 87.52
CA ASN A 771 -74.38 -0.33 88.97
C ASN A 771 -75.78 -0.17 89.60
N GLU A 772 -75.94 -0.60 90.85
CA GLU A 772 -77.21 -0.56 91.58
C GLU A 772 -77.79 0.86 91.76
N ASP A 773 -76.95 1.90 91.69
CA ASP A 773 -77.33 3.31 91.77
C ASP A 773 -77.71 3.95 90.40
N GLY A 774 -77.74 3.15 89.34
CA GLY A 774 -78.06 3.58 87.98
C GLY A 774 -76.89 4.18 87.19
N THR A 775 -75.69 4.27 87.78
CA THR A 775 -74.48 4.70 87.07
C THR A 775 -73.90 3.56 86.20
N LEU A 776 -73.14 3.91 85.16
CA LEU A 776 -72.54 2.92 84.25
C LEU A 776 -71.03 2.79 84.52
N SER A 777 -70.55 1.54 84.57
CA SER A 777 -69.13 1.18 84.75
C SER A 777 -68.60 0.49 83.50
N VAL A 778 -67.37 0.82 83.09
CA VAL A 778 -66.69 0.16 81.96
C VAL A 778 -65.67 -0.84 82.46
N SER A 779 -65.74 -2.06 81.94
CA SER A 779 -64.69 -3.07 82.10
C SER A 779 -63.59 -2.85 81.06
N TYR A 780 -62.53 -2.17 81.46
CA TYR A 780 -61.35 -1.97 80.59
C TYR A 780 -60.69 -3.29 80.18
N ASN A 781 -60.78 -4.32 81.02
CA ASN A 781 -60.30 -5.67 80.70
C ASN A 781 -61.07 -6.30 79.52
N ALA A 782 -62.34 -5.92 79.30
CA ALA A 782 -63.13 -6.39 78.16
C ALA A 782 -62.80 -5.64 76.84
N LEU A 783 -62.13 -4.48 76.91
CA LEU A 783 -61.65 -3.74 75.74
C LEU A 783 -60.35 -4.34 75.17
N VAL A 784 -59.55 -5.00 76.02
CA VAL A 784 -58.24 -5.56 75.64
C VAL A 784 -58.35 -6.59 74.50
N PRO A 785 -59.28 -7.58 74.53
CA PRO A 785 -59.43 -8.52 73.41
C PRO A 785 -59.86 -7.86 72.08
N VAL A 786 -60.67 -6.81 72.12
CA VAL A 786 -61.13 -6.06 70.93
C VAL A 786 -59.96 -5.25 70.35
N LEU A 787 -59.15 -4.61 71.19
CA LEU A 787 -57.93 -3.92 70.78
C LEU A 787 -56.90 -4.88 70.17
N ILE A 788 -56.75 -6.09 70.73
CA ILE A 788 -55.87 -7.13 70.18
C ILE A 788 -56.31 -7.54 68.78
N ASN A 789 -57.61 -7.78 68.55
CA ASN A 789 -58.09 -8.13 67.21
C ASN A 789 -58.03 -6.95 66.23
N ALA A 790 -58.29 -5.71 66.67
CA ALA A 790 -58.11 -4.52 65.84
C ALA A 790 -56.65 -4.33 65.39
N LEU A 791 -55.68 -4.57 66.28
CA LEU A 791 -54.25 -4.53 65.95
C LEU A 791 -53.85 -5.65 64.98
N LYS A 792 -54.43 -6.86 65.12
CA LYS A 792 -54.22 -7.96 64.17
C LYS A 792 -54.80 -7.64 62.78
N GLU A 793 -56.01 -7.08 62.72
CA GLU A 793 -56.63 -6.59 61.48
C GLU A 793 -55.74 -5.50 60.84
N GLN A 794 -55.22 -4.56 61.62
CA GLN A 794 -54.30 -3.52 61.13
C GLN A 794 -52.94 -4.08 60.66
N GLN A 795 -52.38 -5.06 61.37
CA GLN A 795 -51.13 -5.72 60.99
C GLN A 795 -51.27 -6.52 59.68
N ALA A 796 -52.43 -7.12 59.44
CA ALA A 796 -52.74 -7.78 58.17
C ALA A 796 -52.75 -6.78 57.01
N ILE A 797 -53.34 -5.59 57.21
CA ILE A 797 -53.32 -4.50 56.21
C ILE A 797 -51.90 -4.02 55.93
N ILE A 798 -51.08 -3.79 56.96
CA ILE A 798 -49.67 -3.38 56.82
C ILE A 798 -48.86 -4.44 56.04
N THR A 799 -49.13 -5.72 56.29
CA THR A 799 -48.44 -6.82 55.60
C THR A 799 -48.81 -6.87 54.13
N ALA A 800 -50.09 -6.67 53.79
CA ALA A 800 -50.55 -6.59 52.41
C ALA A 800 -49.95 -5.39 51.65
N GLU A 801 -49.88 -4.21 52.29
CA GLU A 801 -49.27 -3.02 51.68
C GLU A 801 -47.75 -3.18 51.49
N LYS A 802 -47.03 -3.78 52.44
CA LYS A 802 -45.59 -4.09 52.27
C LYS A 802 -45.33 -5.05 51.12
N ALA A 803 -46.20 -6.04 50.91
CA ALA A 803 -46.10 -6.96 49.77
C ALA A 803 -46.32 -6.23 48.42
N LYS A 804 -47.24 -5.26 48.39
CA LYS A 804 -47.50 -4.41 47.21
C LYS A 804 -46.31 -3.49 46.90
N VAL A 805 -45.69 -2.90 47.92
CA VAL A 805 -44.46 -2.09 47.76
C VAL A 805 -43.32 -2.93 47.19
N ARG A 806 -43.07 -4.14 47.70
CA ARG A 806 -42.05 -5.05 47.15
C ARG A 806 -42.31 -5.40 45.68
N SER A 807 -43.57 -5.66 45.31
CA SER A 807 -43.93 -5.94 43.92
C SER A 807 -43.70 -4.72 43.00
N LEU A 808 -43.96 -3.50 43.48
CA LEU A 808 -43.68 -2.27 42.74
C LEU A 808 -42.18 -1.99 42.59
N GLU A 809 -41.37 -2.26 43.63
CA GLU A 809 -39.90 -2.16 43.58
C GLU A 809 -39.29 -3.15 42.57
N GLU A 810 -39.81 -4.39 42.52
CA GLU A 810 -39.41 -5.39 41.51
C GLU A 810 -39.77 -4.95 40.09
N GLN A 811 -40.97 -4.37 39.88
CA GLN A 811 -41.37 -3.81 38.59
C GLN A 811 -40.51 -2.61 38.17
N MET A 812 -40.14 -1.73 39.11
CA MET A 812 -39.24 -0.61 38.85
C MET A 812 -37.84 -1.08 38.45
N SER A 813 -37.28 -2.07 39.14
CA SER A 813 -35.97 -2.65 38.81
C SER A 813 -35.99 -3.29 37.40
N ALA A 814 -37.05 -4.02 37.07
CA ALA A 814 -37.22 -4.60 35.73
C ALA A 814 -37.37 -3.52 34.63
N ASN A 815 -38.07 -2.42 34.92
CA ASN A 815 -38.20 -1.29 34.00
C ASN A 815 -36.88 -0.52 33.83
N GLN A 816 -36.08 -0.37 34.89
CA GLN A 816 -34.75 0.24 34.82
C GLN A 816 -33.80 -0.57 33.93
N ALA A 817 -33.80 -1.90 34.06
CA ALA A 817 -33.00 -2.77 33.20
C ALA A 817 -33.41 -2.69 31.71
N LYS A 818 -34.72 -2.56 31.43
CA LYS A 818 -35.21 -2.34 30.06
C LYS A 818 -34.77 -0.97 29.51
N LEU A 819 -34.80 0.08 30.32
CA LEU A 819 -34.38 1.42 29.92
C LEU A 819 -32.90 1.45 29.53
N THR A 820 -32.02 0.90 30.36
CA THR A 820 -30.58 0.79 30.07
C THR A 820 -30.29 -0.02 28.80
N GLY A 821 -31.07 -1.07 28.53
CA GLY A 821 -30.98 -1.83 27.28
C GLY A 821 -31.40 -1.03 26.04
N ILE A 822 -32.40 -0.14 26.15
CA ILE A 822 -32.82 0.75 25.07
C ILE A 822 -31.78 1.85 24.83
N GLU A 823 -31.21 2.43 25.89
CA GLU A 823 -30.14 3.44 25.81
C GLU A 823 -28.91 2.90 25.08
N SER A 824 -28.50 1.65 25.37
CA SER A 824 -27.40 0.99 24.65
C SER A 824 -27.68 0.82 23.15
N LYS A 825 -28.91 0.42 22.79
CA LYS A 825 -29.33 0.27 21.38
C LYS A 825 -29.42 1.61 20.66
N LEU A 826 -29.83 2.67 21.35
CA LEU A 826 -29.87 4.02 20.79
C LEU A 826 -28.45 4.54 20.49
N ALA A 827 -27.49 4.31 21.39
CA ALA A 827 -26.08 4.66 21.17
C ALA A 827 -25.46 3.92 19.97
N GLU A 828 -25.80 2.63 19.79
CA GLU A 828 -25.42 1.87 18.60
C GLU A 828 -26.03 2.46 17.32
N LEU A 829 -27.31 2.82 17.34
CA LEU A 829 -27.99 3.42 16.19
C LEU A 829 -27.42 4.81 15.84
N GLU A 830 -27.12 5.66 16.84
CA GLU A 830 -26.47 6.96 16.63
C GLU A 830 -25.10 6.83 15.97
N THR A 831 -24.34 5.81 16.38
CA THR A 831 -23.04 5.48 15.77
C THR A 831 -23.22 5.03 14.31
N LEU A 832 -24.26 4.24 14.04
CA LEU A 832 -24.57 3.73 12.69
C LEU A 832 -25.06 4.84 11.75
N ILE A 833 -25.85 5.80 12.25
CA ILE A 833 -26.30 6.99 11.52
C ILE A 833 -25.11 7.90 11.20
N LYS A 834 -24.22 8.19 12.17
CA LYS A 834 -23.00 8.98 11.92
C LYS A 834 -22.10 8.37 10.84
N ASN A 835 -22.00 7.05 10.79
CA ASN A 835 -21.20 6.34 9.79
C ASN A 835 -21.84 6.34 8.40
N ASN A 836 -23.17 6.47 8.28
CA ASN A 836 -23.87 6.49 6.99
C ASN A 836 -24.04 7.90 6.37
N PHE A 837 -23.87 8.99 7.14
CA PHE A 837 -23.87 10.37 6.60
C PHE A 837 -22.51 10.84 6.06
N HIS A 838 -21.47 10.00 6.13
CA HIS A 838 -20.13 10.25 5.58
C HIS A 838 -19.77 9.37 4.37
N LYS A 839 -20.77 8.76 3.75
CA LYS A 839 -20.72 8.25 2.36
C LYS A 839 -21.70 9.05 1.53
#